data_AF-A0A421JRG2-F1
#
_entry.id   AF-A0A421JRG2-F1
#
_cell.length_a   1.000
_cell.length_b   1.000
_cell.length_c   1.000
_cell.angle_alpha   90.00
_cell.angle_beta   90.00
_cell.angle_gamma   90.00
#
_symmetry.space_group_name_H-M   'P 1'
#
loop_
_entity.id
_entity.type
_entity.pdbx_description
1 polymer ?
#
loop_
_entity_poly.entity_id
_entity_poly.type
_entity_poly.pdbx_seq_one_letter_code
_entity_poly.pdbx_strand_id
1 'polypeptide(L)'
;MSEQAQTKDAVAKDQDRGVQMDLDDDNLDLTAVRDAVNAVGTAAAVGTVGTGSFFDLDPSVDSSQSTTKHQGMFWFHVPKDIDKETKYGEWQRHFARKITTSFTGQDNIPDTIDGYERLIKIAFSSFPGAEDIGNELHTNSHVDTSSSYSLPTVNHDGRGGRASGGSVANRRVVSNNSRGAENGNCNGANTDSARVGKKRNRKRGKGGKNKGKSQDDPHVIVIQLQTGFIQIIPPPNGTIVQSAGLGDLDIDVEDGNLAVPNQLEIADNQNNSELIDVTQVIFDSLKNVPNNKVIKSEQFQLLEGTRALEVLNPRLDTGLIELSETDYKFDCSKPLSSRVIVNIQTKLLKSLVGWLSSDSLPVTVLSCRYVQTLLETYSASQGSDIWSRASFFNPRLEQQPGEYDNSSIEYQLVHKVFKIYVMGLCKFINFILHISKNLLYEEEDITTRNMNLDFLSGISPQFLIQEINDVIEWIIVNEIDEANILISQLKVINNLLKIEATILAIPIKFLDNSETVSLNLDFYKEGIEQVKKLQEFDYDESIIPQGTFSKFIQLDMENRNIPLELSDDTTLESTLSYISGIFQTVERFIRQANEIKSINQFQDYLEYNINYPIDTFSVFSRGLFQLFFIRDDKSIFGSSQYNLTSLSIELVENLVGKNTIILNNFESSLSQLKDSTKEELMTRYIGALQDFEGGVYHNLTRFGCNPCRQQQLVSKGLVIWDTLQVGWESLEVNVYQSYNIGDEFGTGEMSLCVTSYIYYTKIKMMMQLLLNGFELELYKPFEIYLIIWYGDYLVQYLVDHLTHRITQIILGKIEHLETTIPKRIKKLKAGVKKEQLKELNKYNHEVILPQLTTTLNYNQDYLTKSYQTLQILLRATMKYLAVLSKLELVDFTKGPGNNLTSLEHLYYLRLKPWSSIGVPNFPTYENYQKIITGTLPESDNRSNLFRCLELLAGSKGDLSDCKREYEGILGYIYRDSKHFINDSKVSEWYRQILSSIDVLEQDIGFLSKLISQNKDDLSKINKEYKLKIDKGVHRYIPKLSVVPNLSQ
;
A
#
# COMPACT_ATOMS: atom_id res chain seq x y z
N MET A 1 4.04 -16.00 -63.08
CA MET A 1 3.90 -15.47 -64.45
C MET A 1 3.91 -13.94 -64.37
N SER A 2 4.68 -13.17 -65.15
CA SER A 2 5.97 -13.46 -65.81
C SER A 2 6.38 -12.24 -66.65
N GLU A 3 7.39 -11.47 -66.22
CA GLU A 3 8.22 -10.62 -67.10
C GLU A 3 9.53 -10.21 -66.41
N GLN A 4 10.52 -9.72 -67.17
CA GLN A 4 11.93 -9.62 -66.75
C GLN A 4 12.61 -8.31 -67.21
N ALA A 5 13.36 -7.66 -66.33
CA ALA A 5 14.54 -6.80 -66.57
C ALA A 5 15.06 -6.35 -65.18
N GLN A 6 16.31 -6.42 -64.73
CA GLN A 6 17.67 -6.47 -65.30
C GLN A 6 18.29 -5.14 -65.79
N THR A 7 18.88 -4.43 -64.80
CA THR A 7 20.28 -3.94 -64.75
C THR A 7 20.83 -2.83 -65.69
N LYS A 8 21.27 -1.75 -65.02
CA LYS A 8 22.63 -1.14 -65.02
C LYS A 8 23.07 -0.09 -66.07
N ASP A 9 23.83 0.88 -65.53
CA ASP A 9 25.07 1.56 -66.01
C ASP A 9 25.09 2.27 -67.39
N ALA A 10 25.89 3.31 -67.67
CA ALA A 10 26.55 4.37 -66.86
C ALA A 10 27.18 5.43 -67.81
N VAL A 11 27.36 6.69 -67.38
CA VAL A 11 28.20 7.72 -68.07
C VAL A 11 28.87 8.62 -67.00
N ALA A 12 30.13 9.04 -67.22
CA ALA A 12 30.96 9.75 -66.23
C ALA A 12 31.75 10.95 -66.82
N LYS A 13 32.24 11.84 -65.93
CA LYS A 13 33.41 12.74 -66.11
C LYS A 13 33.76 13.53 -64.82
N ASP A 14 34.97 13.33 -64.29
CA ASP A 14 36.09 14.30 -64.13
C ASP A 14 35.78 15.81 -64.05
N GLN A 15 36.48 16.68 -63.31
CA GLN A 15 37.78 16.67 -62.56
C GLN A 15 37.84 17.98 -61.67
N ASP A 16 38.78 18.35 -60.77
CA ASP A 16 40.06 17.85 -60.20
C ASP A 16 40.35 18.61 -58.85
N ARG A 17 41.29 18.13 -58.01
CA ARG A 17 42.06 18.81 -56.90
C ARG A 17 41.46 19.13 -55.51
N GLY A 18 42.27 18.81 -54.49
CA GLY A 18 42.31 19.46 -53.16
C GLY A 18 43.13 18.64 -52.14
N VAL A 19 44.32 19.11 -51.71
CA VAL A 19 45.21 18.37 -50.78
C VAL A 19 45.84 19.31 -49.72
N GLN A 20 45.49 19.03 -48.46
CA GLN A 20 46.30 19.10 -47.23
C GLN A 20 47.35 20.20 -47.00
N MET A 21 47.16 21.02 -45.95
CA MET A 21 48.14 21.21 -44.87
C MET A 21 47.50 21.91 -43.65
N ASP A 22 48.18 21.83 -42.51
CA ASP A 22 47.71 22.15 -41.15
C ASP A 22 47.83 23.66 -40.79
N LEU A 23 47.20 24.08 -39.68
CA LEU A 23 47.66 25.14 -38.78
C LEU A 23 46.84 25.19 -37.48
N ASP A 24 47.53 25.06 -36.34
CA ASP A 24 47.15 25.67 -35.05
C ASP A 24 47.43 27.19 -35.12
N ASP A 25 47.16 28.08 -34.16
CA ASP A 25 46.73 27.96 -32.77
C ASP A 25 46.08 29.31 -32.33
N ASP A 26 45.69 29.43 -31.06
CA ASP A 26 45.59 30.70 -30.30
C ASP A 26 44.54 31.78 -30.69
N ASN A 27 43.92 32.53 -29.75
CA ASN A 27 43.86 32.41 -28.29
C ASN A 27 42.65 33.20 -27.74
N LEU A 28 41.89 32.64 -26.78
CA LEU A 28 41.03 33.44 -25.89
C LEU A 28 40.69 32.69 -24.59
N ASP A 29 41.33 33.13 -23.51
CA ASP A 29 41.37 32.56 -22.16
C ASP A 29 40.00 32.13 -21.57
N LEU A 30 39.90 30.84 -21.19
CA LEU A 30 38.76 30.24 -20.48
C LEU A 30 39.11 29.76 -19.05
N THR A 31 40.32 30.07 -18.56
CA THR A 31 40.87 29.51 -17.32
C THR A 31 40.08 29.96 -16.08
N ALA A 32 39.51 31.17 -16.12
CA ALA A 32 38.76 31.77 -15.01
C ALA A 32 37.44 31.05 -14.64
N VAL A 33 36.87 30.23 -15.53
CA VAL A 33 35.58 29.52 -15.28
C VAL A 33 35.81 28.16 -14.61
N ARG A 34 36.93 27.50 -14.90
CA ARG A 34 37.19 26.11 -14.44
C ARG A 34 37.50 26.04 -12.94
N ASP A 35 38.22 27.03 -12.43
CA ASP A 35 38.60 27.10 -11.00
C ASP A 35 37.43 27.51 -10.10
N ALA A 36 36.42 28.20 -10.63
CA ALA A 36 35.18 28.49 -9.89
C ALA A 36 34.32 27.23 -9.65
N VAL A 37 34.35 26.25 -10.58
CA VAL A 37 33.59 25.00 -10.48
C VAL A 37 34.31 23.98 -9.59
N ASN A 38 35.63 23.89 -9.67
CA ASN A 38 36.43 22.96 -8.87
C ASN A 38 36.49 23.31 -7.37
N ALA A 39 36.15 24.54 -6.97
CA ALA A 39 36.27 25.01 -5.58
C ALA A 39 35.17 24.51 -4.62
N VAL A 40 34.12 23.85 -5.12
CA VAL A 40 33.01 23.28 -4.30
C VAL A 40 33.06 21.74 -4.25
N GLY A 41 33.87 21.10 -5.12
CA GLY A 41 33.83 19.66 -5.39
C GLY A 41 34.83 18.78 -4.63
N THR A 42 35.27 19.12 -3.41
CA THR A 42 36.33 18.32 -2.72
C THR A 42 36.20 18.23 -1.19
N ALA A 43 35.05 17.76 -0.68
CA ALA A 43 34.86 17.54 0.77
C ALA A 43 33.89 16.40 1.16
N ALA A 44 33.77 15.33 0.36
CA ALA A 44 32.91 14.18 0.68
C ALA A 44 33.51 12.84 0.23
N ALA A 45 34.09 12.09 1.17
CA ALA A 45 34.43 10.68 1.04
C ALA A 45 34.40 10.01 2.41
N VAL A 46 34.00 8.73 2.47
CA VAL A 46 33.78 7.93 3.69
C VAL A 46 32.64 8.45 4.58
N GLY A 47 31.45 7.88 4.38
CA GLY A 47 30.27 8.13 5.20
C GLY A 47 29.04 7.39 4.68
N THR A 48 28.85 6.13 5.08
CA THR A 48 27.64 5.36 4.78
C THR A 48 26.46 5.98 5.52
N VAL A 49 25.43 6.39 4.78
CA VAL A 49 24.15 6.88 5.32
C VAL A 49 23.03 6.02 4.73
N GLY A 50 22.31 5.31 5.60
CA GLY A 50 21.14 4.54 5.19
C GLY A 50 19.93 5.44 4.96
N THR A 51 19.08 5.07 3.99
CA THR A 51 17.76 5.70 3.76
C THR A 51 16.79 5.30 4.86
N GLY A 52 16.86 6.03 5.99
CA GLY A 52 15.98 5.82 7.14
C GLY A 52 14.52 6.13 6.85
N SER A 53 13.62 5.34 7.45
CA SER A 53 12.18 5.52 7.40
C SER A 53 11.74 6.84 8.04
N PHE A 54 10.90 7.61 7.34
CA PHE A 54 10.20 8.76 7.93
C PHE A 54 9.03 8.31 8.82
N PHE A 55 9.37 7.84 10.02
CA PHE A 55 8.47 7.67 11.15
C PHE A 55 9.21 8.02 12.43
N ASP A 56 8.95 9.21 12.96
CA ASP A 56 8.81 9.45 14.40
C ASP A 56 8.15 10.82 14.63
N LEU A 57 7.31 10.92 15.67
CA LEU A 57 6.69 12.16 16.12
C LEU A 57 7.14 12.45 17.55
N ASP A 58 7.70 13.64 17.78
CA ASP A 58 8.24 14.09 19.07
C ASP A 58 7.13 14.26 20.14
N PRO A 59 7.17 13.50 21.26
CA PRO A 59 6.14 13.55 22.29
C PRO A 59 6.59 14.37 23.52
N SER A 60 6.48 15.71 23.45
CA SER A 60 6.97 16.59 24.53
C SER A 60 6.09 17.81 24.87
N VAL A 61 4.84 17.58 25.32
CA VAL A 61 4.08 18.54 26.15
C VAL A 61 3.37 17.80 27.30
N ASP A 62 3.40 18.39 28.50
CA ASP A 62 2.85 17.80 29.73
C ASP A 62 1.35 17.46 29.69
N SER A 63 1.01 16.30 30.23
CA SER A 63 -0.23 16.13 31.00
C SER A 63 0.10 15.41 32.31
N SER A 64 -0.05 16.11 33.43
CA SER A 64 0.13 15.55 34.78
C SER A 64 -1.23 15.21 35.40
N GLN A 65 -1.21 14.33 36.40
CA GLN A 65 -2.38 13.72 37.07
C GLN A 65 -3.08 12.60 36.26
N SER A 66 -2.57 11.38 36.42
CA SER A 66 -3.40 10.17 36.37
C SER A 66 -3.49 9.56 37.77
N THR A 67 -4.68 9.10 38.17
CA THR A 67 -4.87 8.35 39.43
C THR A 67 -4.91 6.86 39.13
N THR A 68 -4.26 6.07 40.00
CA THR A 68 -4.06 4.63 39.77
C THR A 68 -5.31 3.81 40.09
N LYS A 69 -5.71 2.95 39.14
CA LYS A 69 -6.48 1.72 39.41
C LYS A 69 -5.80 0.54 38.71
N HIS A 70 -5.52 -0.52 39.46
CA HIS A 70 -4.90 -1.72 38.93
C HIS A 70 -5.93 -2.64 38.26
N GLN A 71 -5.56 -3.28 37.15
CA GLN A 71 -6.17 -4.53 36.69
C GLN A 71 -5.11 -5.62 36.74
N GLY A 72 -5.40 -6.71 37.45
CA GLY A 72 -4.55 -7.90 37.51
C GLY A 72 -5.08 -8.99 36.59
N MET A 73 -4.23 -9.52 35.71
CA MET A 73 -4.55 -10.73 34.94
C MET A 73 -4.15 -11.98 35.74
N PHE A 74 -5.05 -12.96 35.81
CA PHE A 74 -4.78 -14.30 36.35
C PHE A 74 -4.55 -15.29 35.20
N TRP A 75 -3.46 -16.05 35.27
CA TRP A 75 -3.18 -17.16 34.36
C TRP A 75 -3.53 -18.49 35.02
N PHE A 76 -4.13 -19.41 34.27
CA PHE A 76 -4.41 -20.77 34.72
C PHE A 76 -3.95 -21.78 33.67
N HIS A 77 -3.26 -22.83 34.13
CA HIS A 77 -2.65 -23.85 33.27
C HIS A 77 -3.65 -24.98 32.99
N VAL A 78 -3.76 -25.41 31.74
CA VAL A 78 -4.59 -26.56 31.34
C VAL A 78 -3.69 -27.81 31.26
N PRO A 79 -3.98 -28.90 31.99
CA PRO A 79 -3.24 -30.15 31.87
C PRO A 79 -3.32 -30.71 30.44
N LYS A 80 -2.21 -31.29 29.94
CA LYS A 80 -2.08 -31.68 28.52
C LYS A 80 -2.99 -32.84 28.08
N ASP A 81 -3.51 -33.64 29.02
CA ASP A 81 -4.27 -34.86 28.74
C ASP A 81 -5.77 -34.70 29.08
N ILE A 82 -6.58 -34.29 28.09
CA ILE A 82 -8.05 -34.29 28.18
C ILE A 82 -8.64 -34.95 26.93
N ASP A 83 -9.12 -36.18 27.09
CA ASP A 83 -9.85 -36.92 26.05
C ASP A 83 -11.29 -36.37 25.86
N LYS A 84 -11.87 -36.59 24.68
CA LYS A 84 -12.99 -35.79 24.17
C LYS A 84 -14.38 -36.24 24.69
N GLU A 85 -15.32 -35.31 24.54
CA GLU A 85 -16.78 -35.44 24.67
C GLU A 85 -17.42 -35.75 26.04
N THR A 86 -16.77 -36.38 27.03
CA THR A 86 -17.41 -36.61 28.36
C THR A 86 -16.93 -35.76 29.53
N LYS A 87 -15.66 -35.31 29.56
CA LYS A 87 -15.11 -34.60 30.74
C LYS A 87 -15.18 -33.07 30.69
N TYR A 88 -15.50 -32.47 29.54
CA TYR A 88 -15.56 -31.00 29.40
C TYR A 88 -16.61 -30.36 30.34
N GLY A 89 -17.77 -31.00 30.49
CA GLY A 89 -18.82 -30.58 31.44
C GLY A 89 -18.48 -30.81 32.91
N GLU A 90 -17.46 -31.62 33.23
CA GLU A 90 -16.91 -31.70 34.60
C GLU A 90 -15.90 -30.58 34.86
N TRP A 91 -15.03 -30.29 33.88
CA TRP A 91 -14.09 -29.18 33.93
C TRP A 91 -14.81 -27.83 34.10
N GLN A 92 -15.87 -27.58 33.33
CA GLN A 92 -16.70 -26.37 33.47
C GLN A 92 -17.34 -26.25 34.86
N ARG A 93 -17.84 -27.35 35.44
CA ARG A 93 -18.40 -27.34 36.81
C ARG A 93 -17.31 -27.12 37.88
N HIS A 94 -16.12 -27.70 37.72
CA HIS A 94 -14.99 -27.45 38.61
C HIS A 94 -14.50 -25.99 38.54
N PHE A 95 -14.43 -25.43 37.33
CA PHE A 95 -14.07 -24.03 37.07
C PHE A 95 -15.09 -23.06 37.69
N ALA A 96 -16.39 -23.28 37.44
CA ALA A 96 -17.47 -22.48 38.02
C ALA A 96 -17.46 -22.52 39.56
N ARG A 97 -17.32 -23.71 40.17
CA ARG A 97 -17.17 -23.83 41.63
C ARG A 97 -15.96 -23.07 42.15
N LYS A 98 -14.76 -23.27 41.57
CA LYS A 98 -13.55 -22.57 42.04
C LYS A 98 -13.68 -21.06 41.95
N ILE A 99 -14.30 -20.52 40.89
CA ILE A 99 -14.59 -19.09 40.80
C ILE A 99 -15.55 -18.68 41.92
N THR A 100 -16.70 -19.33 42.07
CA THR A 100 -17.70 -18.93 43.07
C THR A 100 -17.16 -19.04 44.50
N THR A 101 -16.50 -20.15 44.88
CA THR A 101 -15.85 -20.29 46.19
C THR A 101 -14.82 -19.19 46.45
N SER A 102 -14.03 -18.80 45.44
CA SER A 102 -13.03 -17.73 45.57
C SER A 102 -13.63 -16.33 45.76
N PHE A 103 -14.86 -16.10 45.31
CA PHE A 103 -15.55 -14.80 45.42
C PHE A 103 -16.63 -14.74 46.52
N THR A 104 -17.16 -15.88 47.00
CA THR A 104 -18.25 -15.92 48.00
C THR A 104 -17.90 -16.64 49.30
N GLY A 105 -16.83 -17.43 49.34
CA GLY A 105 -16.39 -18.16 50.54
C GLY A 105 -17.33 -19.27 51.01
N GLN A 106 -18.21 -19.80 50.14
CA GLN A 106 -19.12 -20.90 50.46
C GLN A 106 -18.88 -22.12 49.54
N ASP A 107 -18.71 -23.30 50.15
CA ASP A 107 -18.39 -24.56 49.43
C ASP A 107 -19.61 -25.34 48.92
N ASN A 108 -20.81 -25.06 49.44
CA ASN A 108 -22.04 -25.80 49.09
C ASN A 108 -22.89 -25.03 48.07
N ILE A 109 -22.79 -25.42 46.79
CA ILE A 109 -23.55 -24.86 45.66
C ILE A 109 -24.39 -25.97 45.00
N PRO A 110 -25.68 -25.75 44.66
CA PRO A 110 -26.52 -26.76 44.01
C PRO A 110 -26.05 -27.14 42.60
N ASP A 111 -26.05 -28.44 42.27
CA ASP A 111 -25.65 -28.96 40.95
C ASP A 111 -26.76 -28.86 39.88
N THR A 112 -27.22 -27.65 39.60
CA THR A 112 -28.10 -27.34 38.47
C THR A 112 -27.57 -26.13 37.69
N ILE A 113 -27.62 -26.19 36.36
CA ILE A 113 -27.07 -25.13 35.47
C ILE A 113 -27.71 -23.76 35.77
N ASP A 114 -29.03 -23.75 36.00
CA ASP A 114 -29.80 -22.56 36.40
C ASP A 114 -29.29 -21.89 37.70
N GLY A 115 -28.71 -22.68 38.61
CA GLY A 115 -28.08 -22.20 39.84
C GLY A 115 -26.76 -21.47 39.60
N TYR A 116 -25.90 -22.03 38.74
CA TYR A 116 -24.62 -21.40 38.37
C TYR A 116 -24.82 -20.10 37.58
N GLU A 117 -25.79 -20.04 36.66
CA GLU A 117 -26.13 -18.80 35.95
C GLU A 117 -26.57 -17.67 36.89
N ARG A 118 -27.42 -17.98 37.89
CA ARG A 118 -27.85 -16.99 38.89
C ARG A 118 -26.69 -16.53 39.77
N LEU A 119 -25.81 -17.43 40.19
CA LEU A 119 -24.64 -17.08 41.00
C LEU A 119 -23.64 -16.21 40.24
N ILE A 120 -23.41 -16.46 38.95
CA ILE A 120 -22.58 -15.59 38.10
C ILE A 120 -23.21 -14.19 37.99
N LYS A 121 -24.52 -14.10 37.74
CA LYS A 121 -25.24 -12.81 37.68
C LYS A 121 -25.17 -12.04 39.01
N ILE A 122 -25.28 -12.74 40.15
CA ILE A 122 -25.13 -12.14 41.50
C ILE A 122 -23.69 -11.65 41.74
N ALA A 123 -22.68 -12.44 41.36
CA ALA A 123 -21.28 -12.06 41.51
C ALA A 123 -20.92 -10.78 40.72
N PHE A 124 -21.39 -10.66 39.47
CA PHE A 124 -21.20 -9.44 38.67
C PHE A 124 -21.99 -8.23 39.20
N SER A 125 -23.19 -8.44 39.77
CA SER A 125 -23.98 -7.35 40.37
C SER A 125 -23.40 -6.82 41.71
N SER A 126 -22.34 -7.44 42.22
CA SER A 126 -21.74 -7.11 43.54
C SER A 126 -20.48 -6.23 43.44
N PHE A 127 -20.17 -5.67 42.26
CA PHE A 127 -19.00 -4.82 42.04
C PHE A 127 -19.24 -3.35 42.47
N PRO A 128 -18.48 -2.78 43.41
CA PRO A 128 -18.57 -1.36 43.73
C PRO A 128 -17.94 -0.52 42.61
N GLY A 129 -18.74 0.36 41.99
CA GLY A 129 -18.32 1.25 40.89
C GLY A 129 -19.21 1.23 39.64
N ALA A 130 -20.34 0.50 39.65
CA ALA A 130 -21.25 0.42 38.51
C ALA A 130 -22.12 1.68 38.27
N GLU A 131 -22.13 2.66 39.19
CA GLU A 131 -23.03 3.83 39.15
C GLU A 131 -22.33 5.16 38.77
N ASP A 132 -21.00 5.24 38.85
CA ASP A 132 -20.23 6.50 38.71
C ASP A 132 -19.82 6.87 37.27
N ILE A 133 -20.31 6.18 36.24
CA ILE A 133 -20.10 6.55 34.82
C ILE A 133 -21.32 7.31 34.26
N GLY A 134 -22.22 7.79 35.13
CA GLY A 134 -23.42 8.54 34.74
C GLY A 134 -23.32 10.08 34.81
N ASN A 135 -22.37 10.64 35.56
CA ASN A 135 -22.53 12.01 36.09
C ASN A 135 -21.55 13.10 35.62
N GLU A 136 -20.50 12.80 34.83
CA GLU A 136 -19.59 13.85 34.30
C GLU A 136 -19.99 14.38 32.90
N LEU A 137 -21.18 14.04 32.38
CA LEU A 137 -21.68 14.52 31.08
C LEU A 137 -23.03 15.26 31.12
N HIS A 138 -23.55 15.67 32.30
CA HIS A 138 -24.79 16.44 32.40
C HIS A 138 -24.82 17.57 33.46
N THR A 139 -23.97 18.59 33.28
CA THR A 139 -24.32 19.99 33.59
C THR A 139 -23.75 20.89 32.49
N ASN A 140 -24.50 21.71 31.75
CA ASN A 140 -25.81 22.30 32.03
C ASN A 140 -26.78 22.20 30.85
N SER A 141 -28.06 21.97 31.16
CA SER A 141 -29.16 22.24 30.22
C SER A 141 -30.45 22.61 30.96
N HIS A 142 -30.82 23.89 30.88
CA HIS A 142 -32.15 24.46 31.15
C HIS A 142 -32.30 25.68 30.20
N VAL A 143 -33.32 25.79 29.32
CA VAL A 143 -34.78 25.97 29.57
C VAL A 143 -35.04 27.37 30.16
N ASP A 144 -35.82 28.30 29.58
CA ASP A 144 -36.49 28.47 28.26
C ASP A 144 -36.92 29.99 28.12
N THR A 145 -37.68 30.59 27.17
CA THR A 145 -38.60 30.12 26.10
C THR A 145 -38.77 31.16 24.97
N SER A 146 -39.06 30.72 23.73
CA SER A 146 -39.77 31.47 22.66
C SER A 146 -39.06 32.72 22.03
N SER A 147 -39.41 33.29 20.85
CA SER A 147 -40.51 33.03 19.90
C SER A 147 -40.21 33.47 18.43
N SER A 148 -40.55 32.62 17.45
CA SER A 148 -41.14 32.96 16.12
C SER A 148 -40.42 33.81 15.04
N TYR A 149 -40.75 33.48 13.76
CA TYR A 149 -40.52 34.21 12.49
C TYR A 149 -39.07 34.34 11.97
N SER A 150 -38.80 34.36 10.66
CA SER A 150 -39.34 33.65 9.47
C SER A 150 -38.55 34.13 8.24
N LEU A 151 -38.13 33.24 7.34
CA LEU A 151 -37.56 33.63 6.04
C LEU A 151 -38.59 34.31 5.13
N PRO A 152 -38.23 35.39 4.40
CA PRO A 152 -38.92 35.80 3.19
C PRO A 152 -38.04 35.53 1.95
N THR A 153 -38.49 34.61 1.11
CA THR A 153 -38.11 34.59 -0.31
C THR A 153 -38.51 35.89 -0.99
N VAL A 154 -37.69 36.41 -1.91
CA VAL A 154 -38.11 37.49 -2.81
C VAL A 154 -37.99 37.01 -4.25
N ASN A 155 -39.10 37.17 -4.99
CA ASN A 155 -39.12 37.16 -6.45
C ASN A 155 -39.79 38.47 -6.90
N HIS A 156 -39.65 38.85 -8.18
CA HIS A 156 -40.07 40.17 -8.67
C HIS A 156 -41.56 40.50 -8.43
N ASP A 157 -41.88 41.75 -8.05
CA ASP A 157 -42.21 42.82 -9.03
C ASP A 157 -42.47 44.22 -8.40
N GLY A 158 -42.63 45.28 -9.23
CA GLY A 158 -43.68 46.28 -8.98
C GLY A 158 -43.43 47.58 -8.17
N ARG A 159 -42.70 48.56 -8.73
CA ARG A 159 -42.96 50.04 -8.67
C ARG A 159 -43.30 50.76 -7.33
N GLY A 160 -42.48 51.78 -6.98
CA GLY A 160 -43.01 53.16 -6.89
C GLY A 160 -42.78 54.05 -5.65
N GLY A 161 -41.73 54.90 -5.68
CA GLY A 161 -41.66 56.19 -4.95
C GLY A 161 -41.36 56.16 -3.44
N ARG A 162 -41.10 57.30 -2.74
CA ARG A 162 -40.57 58.63 -3.13
C ARG A 162 -40.28 59.45 -1.84
N ALA A 163 -39.11 60.10 -1.71
CA ALA A 163 -38.75 61.03 -0.61
C ALA A 163 -38.70 60.39 0.81
N SER A 164 -38.14 60.94 1.91
CA SER A 164 -37.16 62.01 2.25
C SER A 164 -36.92 61.91 3.79
N GLY A 165 -35.85 62.37 4.45
CA GLY A 165 -34.64 63.11 4.11
C GLY A 165 -34.05 63.76 5.38
N GLY A 166 -32.80 64.25 5.35
CA GLY A 166 -32.16 65.02 6.43
C GLY A 166 -31.43 64.20 7.53
N SER A 167 -30.57 64.77 8.41
CA SER A 167 -29.36 65.61 8.27
C SER A 167 -28.87 66.08 9.68
N VAL A 168 -27.62 66.57 9.78
CA VAL A 168 -27.01 67.37 10.90
C VAL A 168 -26.58 66.66 12.21
N ALA A 169 -25.33 66.17 12.21
CA ALA A 169 -24.15 66.53 13.05
C ALA A 169 -24.22 67.06 14.53
N ASN A 170 -23.05 66.86 15.20
CA ASN A 170 -22.35 67.67 16.24
C ASN A 170 -22.48 67.38 17.77
N ARG A 171 -21.31 67.06 18.39
CA ARG A 171 -20.67 67.63 19.63
C ARG A 171 -21.39 67.55 21.02
N ARG A 172 -20.73 67.66 22.20
CA ARG A 172 -19.35 67.40 22.74
C ARG A 172 -19.30 67.81 24.26
N VAL A 173 -18.34 67.27 25.05
CA VAL A 173 -17.78 67.77 26.37
C VAL A 173 -18.53 67.54 27.72
N VAL A 174 -17.75 67.47 28.83
CA VAL A 174 -18.06 67.64 30.30
C VAL A 174 -18.64 66.41 31.04
N SER A 175 -17.88 65.56 31.77
CA SER A 175 -17.16 65.64 33.09
C SER A 175 -18.02 65.26 34.34
N ASN A 176 -17.53 64.88 35.53
CA ASN A 176 -16.18 65.00 36.14
C ASN A 176 -15.93 64.05 37.35
N ASN A 177 -14.66 63.82 37.72
CA ASN A 177 -14.12 63.33 39.04
C ASN A 177 -14.58 61.94 39.58
N SER A 178 -13.80 61.15 40.32
CA SER A 178 -12.35 61.02 40.68
C SER A 178 -12.21 59.65 41.42
N ARG A 179 -11.11 59.12 42.01
CA ARG A 179 -9.70 59.47 42.35
C ARG A 179 -9.01 58.12 42.74
N GLY A 180 -7.70 57.86 42.73
CA GLY A 180 -6.51 58.61 42.29
C GLY A 180 -5.28 58.33 43.19
N ALA A 181 -4.10 58.11 42.59
CA ALA A 181 -2.76 57.85 43.20
C ALA A 181 -2.48 56.44 43.78
N GLU A 182 -1.27 55.87 43.77
CA GLU A 182 0.06 56.04 43.09
C GLU A 182 0.88 54.74 43.40
N ASN A 183 2.02 54.31 42.82
CA ASN A 183 2.99 54.75 41.80
C ASN A 183 3.71 53.49 41.25
N GLY A 184 4.63 53.49 40.25
CA GLY A 184 5.12 54.56 39.37
C GLY A 184 6.38 54.13 38.58
N ASN A 185 6.47 54.53 37.30
CA ASN A 185 7.62 54.50 36.35
C ASN A 185 8.36 53.18 36.01
N CYS A 186 9.10 53.06 34.90
CA CYS A 186 8.87 53.40 33.46
C CYS A 186 10.21 53.31 32.69
N ASN A 187 10.17 52.81 31.45
CA ASN A 187 11.19 52.94 30.39
C ASN A 187 12.56 52.26 30.61
N GLY A 188 13.25 51.74 29.58
CA GLY A 188 12.77 51.52 28.21
C GLY A 188 13.84 51.06 27.20
N ALA A 189 13.33 50.42 26.13
CA ALA A 189 13.80 50.47 24.74
C ALA A 189 15.25 50.08 24.32
N ASN A 190 15.28 49.01 23.49
CA ASN A 190 15.86 48.96 22.13
C ASN A 190 17.29 48.48 21.82
N THR A 191 17.34 47.87 20.61
CA THR A 191 18.43 47.76 19.61
C THR A 191 19.64 46.84 19.87
N ASP A 192 19.53 45.64 19.28
CA ASP A 192 20.35 45.15 18.15
C ASP A 192 21.83 44.69 18.30
N SER A 193 22.17 43.83 17.33
CA SER A 193 23.52 43.49 16.83
C SER A 193 24.41 42.52 17.62
N ALA A 194 24.14 41.23 17.40
CA ALA A 194 25.06 40.24 16.80
C ALA A 194 26.59 40.22 17.11
N ARG A 195 27.13 38.99 17.17
CA ARG A 195 28.29 38.45 16.40
C ARG A 195 29.46 37.82 17.21
N VAL A 196 29.50 36.48 17.20
CA VAL A 196 30.68 35.57 17.13
C VAL A 196 31.90 35.83 18.07
N GLY A 197 32.17 34.92 19.02
CA GLY A 197 33.24 35.08 20.03
C GLY A 197 33.99 33.83 20.55
N LYS A 198 34.37 32.90 19.67
CA LYS A 198 35.32 31.75 19.83
C LYS A 198 36.18 31.60 21.14
N LYS A 199 36.31 30.31 21.56
CA LYS A 199 37.51 29.59 22.09
C LYS A 199 37.85 29.51 23.62
N ARG A 200 37.77 28.25 24.11
CA ARG A 200 38.82 27.43 24.79
C ARG A 200 39.47 27.88 26.12
N ASN A 201 39.44 26.93 27.08
CA ASN A 201 40.49 26.58 28.06
C ASN A 201 40.80 27.62 29.18
N ARG A 202 41.24 27.25 30.40
CA ARG A 202 42.02 26.07 30.81
C ARG A 202 41.89 25.78 32.33
N LYS A 203 42.24 24.56 32.76
CA LYS A 203 42.23 24.07 34.17
C LYS A 203 43.00 24.95 35.17
N ARG A 204 42.43 25.14 36.38
CA ARG A 204 43.05 25.25 37.72
C ARG A 204 41.92 25.32 38.78
N GLY A 205 41.99 24.72 39.98
CA GLY A 205 42.92 23.71 40.49
C GLY A 205 43.12 23.76 42.02
N LYS A 206 42.81 22.65 42.72
CA LYS A 206 43.00 22.35 44.17
C LYS A 206 42.02 23.00 45.19
N GLY A 207 41.58 22.17 46.14
CA GLY A 207 41.68 22.51 47.57
C GLY A 207 40.44 22.31 48.44
N GLY A 208 40.33 21.17 49.14
CA GLY A 208 39.34 20.98 50.21
C GLY A 208 39.08 19.51 50.56
N LYS A 209 39.59 19.04 51.71
CA LYS A 209 39.20 17.73 52.28
C LYS A 209 38.16 17.98 53.38
N ASN A 210 37.17 17.11 53.49
CA ASN A 210 36.72 16.68 54.82
C ASN A 210 36.21 15.23 54.81
N LYS A 211 36.12 14.59 55.98
CA LYS A 211 35.97 13.14 56.12
C LYS A 211 34.53 12.69 56.42
N GLY A 212 34.08 11.70 55.65
CA GLY A 212 33.60 10.41 56.18
C GLY A 212 32.23 10.33 56.86
N LYS A 213 31.36 9.51 56.27
CA LYS A 213 31.04 8.18 56.83
C LYS A 213 30.70 7.21 55.69
N SER A 214 30.90 5.93 55.92
CA SER A 214 30.57 4.83 55.01
C SER A 214 29.34 4.08 55.51
N GLN A 215 28.49 3.66 54.58
CA GLN A 215 27.69 2.45 54.69
C GLN A 215 27.44 1.93 53.27
N ASP A 216 27.40 0.62 53.11
CA ASP A 216 27.69 -0.03 51.83
C ASP A 216 26.42 -0.32 51.00
N ASP A 217 26.46 0.04 49.71
CA ASP A 217 25.46 -0.38 48.71
C ASP A 217 25.98 -1.60 47.91
N PRO A 218 25.12 -2.54 47.50
CA PRO A 218 25.53 -3.78 46.85
C PRO A 218 26.05 -3.56 45.42
N HIS A 219 26.98 -4.43 45.00
CA HIS A 219 27.58 -4.40 43.66
C HIS A 219 26.55 -4.69 42.56
N VAL A 220 26.12 -3.65 41.85
CA VAL A 220 25.30 -3.77 40.63
C VAL A 220 26.19 -4.22 39.46
N ILE A 221 26.08 -5.48 39.06
CA ILE A 221 26.68 -5.99 37.82
C ILE A 221 25.70 -5.69 36.68
N VAL A 222 26.07 -4.73 35.82
CA VAL A 222 25.30 -4.41 34.61
C VAL A 222 25.69 -5.38 33.50
N ILE A 223 24.81 -6.32 33.18
CA ILE A 223 24.96 -7.23 32.04
C ILE A 223 24.16 -6.67 30.87
N GLN A 224 24.85 -6.20 29.83
CA GLN A 224 24.24 -5.75 28.58
C GLN A 224 24.52 -6.78 27.49
N LEU A 225 23.49 -7.51 27.06
CA LEU A 225 23.61 -8.53 26.02
C LEU A 225 23.63 -7.88 24.63
N GLN A 226 24.80 -7.91 23.99
CA GLN A 226 24.93 -7.86 22.53
C GLN A 226 25.78 -9.05 22.06
N THR A 227 25.64 -9.37 20.78
CA THR A 227 26.12 -10.60 20.14
C THR A 227 27.64 -10.79 20.20
N GLY A 228 28.09 -11.93 20.74
CA GLY A 228 29.42 -12.50 20.51
C GLY A 228 30.54 -11.98 21.41
N PHE A 229 31.02 -12.86 22.29
CA PHE A 229 32.17 -12.72 23.21
C PHE A 229 32.05 -11.68 24.34
N ILE A 230 32.39 -12.12 25.56
CA ILE A 230 32.50 -11.29 26.75
C ILE A 230 33.99 -11.06 27.02
N GLN A 231 34.44 -9.80 27.03
CA GLN A 231 35.82 -9.46 27.41
C GLN A 231 35.84 -8.72 28.75
N ILE A 232 36.23 -9.44 29.82
CA ILE A 232 36.39 -8.85 31.16
C ILE A 232 37.73 -8.10 31.22
N ILE A 233 37.68 -6.78 31.35
CA ILE A 233 38.87 -5.93 31.49
C ILE A 233 39.10 -5.63 32.98
N PRO A 234 40.22 -6.07 33.60
CA PRO A 234 40.52 -5.77 34.99
C PRO A 234 40.97 -4.31 35.20
N PRO A 235 40.66 -3.69 36.36
CA PRO A 235 41.04 -2.30 36.65
C PRO A 235 42.55 -2.15 36.95
N PRO A 236 43.16 -0.97 36.68
CA PRO A 236 44.60 -0.79 36.81
C PRO A 236 45.09 -0.46 38.23
N ASN A 237 46.22 -1.07 38.59
CA ASN A 237 47.09 -0.81 39.77
C ASN A 237 46.60 -1.31 41.14
N GLY A 238 47.27 -2.34 41.69
CA GLY A 238 47.10 -2.84 43.06
C GLY A 238 48.26 -3.74 43.53
N THR A 239 49.23 -3.15 44.22
CA THR A 239 50.57 -3.72 44.56
C THR A 239 50.59 -5.06 45.33
N ILE A 240 51.61 -5.89 45.02
CA ILE A 240 51.98 -7.18 45.63
C ILE A 240 52.17 -7.11 47.17
N VAL A 241 51.67 -8.13 47.90
CA VAL A 241 52.23 -8.64 49.18
C VAL A 241 52.09 -10.19 49.21
N GLN A 242 53.00 -10.90 49.87
CA GLN A 242 53.07 -12.37 49.93
C GLN A 242 52.49 -12.98 51.23
N SER A 243 51.82 -14.13 51.13
CA SER A 243 51.94 -15.34 52.01
C SER A 243 50.90 -16.38 51.53
N ALA A 244 51.24 -17.62 51.15
CA ALA A 244 52.00 -18.71 51.80
C ALA A 244 51.13 -19.56 52.75
N GLY A 245 50.83 -20.81 52.34
CA GLY A 245 50.04 -21.78 53.10
C GLY A 245 49.62 -23.00 52.27
N LEU A 246 50.54 -23.97 52.11
CA LEU A 246 50.21 -25.32 51.63
C LEU A 246 49.57 -26.15 52.75
N GLY A 247 48.76 -27.15 52.39
CA GLY A 247 48.11 -28.05 53.34
C GLY A 247 47.23 -29.06 52.63
N ASP A 248 47.84 -30.15 52.16
CA ASP A 248 47.17 -31.25 51.46
C ASP A 248 46.26 -32.06 52.41
N LEU A 249 45.22 -32.69 51.86
CA LEU A 249 44.51 -33.79 52.51
C LEU A 249 43.69 -34.61 51.48
N ASP A 250 44.28 -35.68 50.96
CA ASP A 250 43.58 -36.71 50.20
C ASP A 250 42.66 -37.54 51.12
N ILE A 251 41.48 -37.91 50.64
CA ILE A 251 40.68 -39.06 51.13
C ILE A 251 40.06 -39.76 49.92
N ASP A 252 40.12 -41.10 49.92
CA ASP A 252 39.82 -41.98 48.79
C ASP A 252 38.33 -42.12 48.39
N VAL A 253 38.16 -42.72 47.22
CA VAL A 253 36.90 -43.05 46.52
C VAL A 253 36.32 -44.38 46.98
N GLU A 254 34.99 -44.53 47.01
CA GLU A 254 34.36 -45.82 46.67
C GLU A 254 32.94 -45.69 46.05
N ASP A 255 32.76 -46.36 44.90
CA ASP A 255 31.56 -46.80 44.17
C ASP A 255 30.28 -45.95 43.99
N GLY A 256 29.88 -45.82 42.71
CA GLY A 256 28.58 -45.27 42.28
C GLY A 256 28.31 -45.35 40.76
N ASN A 257 28.89 -46.32 40.05
CA ASN A 257 28.99 -46.29 38.59
C ASN A 257 27.66 -46.60 37.85
N LEU A 258 27.07 -45.58 37.21
CA LEU A 258 26.08 -45.72 36.13
C LEU A 258 26.63 -45.01 34.88
N ALA A 259 26.91 -45.78 33.82
CA ALA A 259 27.61 -45.28 32.65
C ALA A 259 26.72 -44.36 31.79
N VAL A 260 26.98 -43.06 31.84
CA VAL A 260 26.51 -42.09 30.83
C VAL A 260 27.45 -42.20 29.62
N PRO A 261 26.94 -42.42 28.39
CA PRO A 261 27.78 -42.48 27.20
C PRO A 261 28.54 -41.16 26.97
N ASN A 262 29.83 -41.31 26.66
CA ASN A 262 30.86 -40.32 26.35
C ASN A 262 30.47 -38.84 26.20
N GLN A 263 31.28 -38.02 26.88
CA GLN A 263 31.44 -36.59 26.64
C GLN A 263 31.43 -36.24 25.15
N LEU A 264 30.62 -35.23 24.78
CA LEU A 264 30.88 -34.46 23.59
C LEU A 264 32.21 -33.72 23.80
N GLU A 265 33.26 -34.10 23.06
CA GLU A 265 34.46 -33.27 22.93
C GLU A 265 34.06 -32.00 22.17
N ILE A 266 33.70 -30.96 22.93
CA ILE A 266 33.60 -29.60 22.40
C ILE A 266 35.00 -29.25 21.87
N ALA A 267 35.08 -28.95 20.57
CA ALA A 267 36.31 -28.49 19.95
C ALA A 267 36.62 -27.07 20.45
N ASP A 268 37.26 -26.98 21.61
CA ASP A 268 37.56 -25.71 22.29
C ASP A 268 38.40 -24.81 21.40
N ASN A 269 37.76 -23.73 20.94
CA ASN A 269 38.46 -22.63 20.28
C ASN A 269 39.47 -22.02 21.25
N GLN A 270 40.70 -21.78 20.77
CA GLN A 270 41.85 -21.39 21.59
C GLN A 270 41.81 -19.93 22.10
N ASN A 271 40.73 -19.54 22.75
CA ASN A 271 40.55 -18.28 23.47
C ASN A 271 40.22 -18.57 24.94
N ASN A 272 41.25 -18.90 25.73
CA ASN A 272 41.14 -19.16 27.16
C ASN A 272 40.50 -17.97 27.89
N SER A 273 39.21 -18.11 28.19
CA SER A 273 38.49 -17.33 29.18
C SER A 273 37.89 -18.32 30.18
N GLU A 274 38.11 -18.07 31.46
CA GLU A 274 37.79 -19.01 32.54
C GLU A 274 36.26 -19.08 32.73
N LEU A 275 35.64 -20.15 32.23
CA LEU A 275 34.21 -20.38 32.35
C LEU A 275 33.88 -20.82 33.79
N ILE A 276 32.95 -20.12 34.42
CA ILE A 276 32.49 -20.38 35.79
C ILE A 276 31.03 -20.83 35.72
N ASP A 277 30.72 -22.01 36.28
CA ASP A 277 29.34 -22.45 36.43
C ASP A 277 28.60 -21.59 37.48
N VAL A 278 27.46 -21.04 37.06
CA VAL A 278 26.56 -20.21 37.88
C VAL A 278 25.19 -20.87 38.10
N THR A 279 24.99 -22.11 37.62
CA THR A 279 23.70 -22.82 37.63
C THR A 279 23.10 -22.89 39.03
N GLN A 280 23.87 -23.36 40.02
CA GLN A 280 23.41 -23.44 41.40
C GLN A 280 23.09 -22.05 41.99
N VAL A 281 23.90 -21.04 41.69
CA VAL A 281 23.71 -19.65 42.16
C VAL A 281 22.41 -19.06 41.61
N ILE A 282 22.08 -19.35 40.35
CA ILE A 282 20.81 -18.93 39.73
C ILE A 282 19.63 -19.64 40.40
N PHE A 283 19.67 -20.97 40.57
CA PHE A 283 18.58 -21.72 41.21
C PHE A 283 18.36 -21.33 42.68
N ASP A 284 19.42 -21.03 43.45
CA ASP A 284 19.29 -20.52 44.81
C ASP A 284 18.75 -19.08 44.86
N SER A 285 19.13 -18.24 43.89
CA SER A 285 18.57 -16.89 43.75
C SER A 285 17.07 -16.91 43.44
N LEU A 286 16.65 -17.78 42.52
CA LEU A 286 15.26 -17.93 42.07
C LEU A 286 14.29 -18.33 43.21
N LYS A 287 14.76 -19.02 44.26
CA LYS A 287 13.95 -19.35 45.45
C LYS A 287 13.42 -18.12 46.20
N ASN A 288 14.03 -16.95 46.00
CA ASN A 288 13.62 -15.68 46.62
C ASN A 288 12.64 -14.88 45.75
N VAL A 289 12.30 -15.34 44.55
CA VAL A 289 11.41 -14.64 43.61
C VAL A 289 9.94 -14.95 43.94
N PRO A 290 9.08 -13.95 44.21
CA PRO A 290 7.68 -14.21 44.49
C PRO A 290 6.92 -14.78 43.29
N ASN A 291 5.96 -15.66 43.56
CA ASN A 291 5.01 -16.14 42.55
C ASN A 291 4.36 -14.95 41.81
N ASN A 292 4.23 -15.06 40.48
CA ASN A 292 3.78 -14.00 39.56
C ASN A 292 4.74 -12.80 39.42
N LYS A 293 6.04 -12.96 39.71
CA LYS A 293 7.10 -12.03 39.28
C LYS A 293 7.96 -12.64 38.19
N VAL A 294 8.31 -11.81 37.19
CA VAL A 294 9.28 -12.11 36.14
C VAL A 294 10.46 -11.16 36.32
N ILE A 295 11.67 -11.69 36.44
CA ILE A 295 12.89 -10.87 36.39
C ILE A 295 13.16 -10.55 34.92
N LYS A 296 13.28 -9.26 34.60
CA LYS A 296 13.58 -8.73 33.27
C LYS A 296 14.27 -7.37 33.41
N SER A 297 14.92 -6.88 32.35
CA SER A 297 15.25 -5.45 32.23
C SER A 297 13.97 -4.61 32.33
N GLU A 298 14.03 -3.44 32.97
CA GLU A 298 12.88 -2.53 33.07
C GLU A 298 12.33 -2.17 31.68
N GLN A 299 13.23 -1.95 30.71
CA GLN A 299 12.93 -1.56 29.33
C GLN A 299 12.28 -2.67 28.47
N PHE A 300 12.58 -3.95 28.73
CA PHE A 300 12.10 -5.07 27.90
C PHE A 300 10.60 -5.29 28.04
N GLN A 301 9.83 -5.32 26.95
CA GLN A 301 8.39 -5.59 27.02
C GLN A 301 8.10 -7.09 26.87
N LEU A 302 7.24 -7.64 27.74
CA LEU A 302 6.84 -9.06 27.65
C LEU A 302 6.09 -9.39 26.34
N LEU A 303 5.59 -8.39 25.62
CA LEU A 303 5.00 -8.55 24.29
C LEU A 303 6.05 -8.92 23.23
N GLU A 304 7.31 -8.49 23.37
CA GLU A 304 8.41 -8.92 22.48
C GLU A 304 8.66 -10.43 22.63
N GLY A 305 8.54 -10.93 23.86
CA GLY A 305 8.68 -12.35 24.19
C GLY A 305 7.62 -13.28 23.59
N THR A 306 6.50 -12.77 23.04
CA THR A 306 5.50 -13.63 22.38
C THR A 306 5.94 -14.13 21.00
N ARG A 307 7.09 -13.63 20.50
CA ARG A 307 7.74 -14.08 19.26
C ARG A 307 8.98 -14.96 19.52
N ALA A 308 9.28 -15.31 20.76
CA ALA A 308 10.41 -16.16 21.10
C ALA A 308 10.18 -17.60 20.64
N LEU A 309 11.24 -18.24 20.13
CA LEU A 309 11.27 -19.69 19.93
C LEU A 309 11.45 -20.40 21.28
N GLU A 310 10.91 -21.61 21.40
CA GLU A 310 11.00 -22.44 22.61
C GLU A 310 11.81 -23.70 22.28
N VAL A 311 13.01 -23.82 22.85
CA VAL A 311 13.84 -25.03 22.69
C VAL A 311 13.17 -26.25 23.31
N LEU A 312 13.44 -27.43 22.76
CA LEU A 312 12.80 -28.70 23.13
C LEU A 312 11.29 -28.78 22.80
N ASN A 313 10.73 -27.82 22.04
CA ASN A 313 9.37 -27.88 21.50
C ASN A 313 9.39 -28.11 19.98
N PRO A 314 8.99 -29.29 19.46
CA PRO A 314 9.04 -29.61 18.02
C PRO A 314 8.23 -28.70 17.08
N ARG A 315 7.43 -27.77 17.61
CA ARG A 315 6.69 -26.76 16.82
C ARG A 315 7.35 -25.39 16.80
N LEU A 316 8.38 -25.16 17.61
CA LEU A 316 9.07 -23.88 17.76
C LEU A 316 10.61 -24.00 17.65
N ASP A 317 11.17 -25.19 17.84
CA ASP A 317 12.61 -25.47 17.79
C ASP A 317 13.02 -26.07 16.45
N THR A 318 13.83 -25.34 15.68
CA THR A 318 14.38 -25.80 14.39
C THR A 318 15.51 -26.82 14.56
N GLY A 319 16.13 -26.91 15.74
CA GLY A 319 17.11 -27.94 16.10
C GLY A 319 16.52 -29.35 16.21
N LEU A 320 15.19 -29.47 16.20
CA LEU A 320 14.45 -30.75 16.26
C LEU A 320 13.89 -31.20 14.90
N ILE A 321 14.30 -30.57 13.79
CA ILE A 321 13.86 -30.98 12.46
C ILE A 321 14.51 -32.32 12.11
N GLU A 322 13.69 -33.39 12.14
CA GLU A 322 14.09 -34.71 11.68
C GLU A 322 14.38 -34.69 10.17
N LEU A 323 15.57 -35.20 9.80
CA LEU A 323 16.05 -35.33 8.42
C LEU A 323 16.59 -36.75 8.20
N SER A 324 16.52 -37.22 6.95
CA SER A 324 17.02 -38.55 6.56
C SER A 324 18.55 -38.56 6.41
N GLU A 325 19.17 -39.75 6.47
CA GLU A 325 20.59 -39.88 6.11
C GLU A 325 20.88 -39.39 4.67
N THR A 326 19.92 -39.56 3.77
CA THR A 326 19.98 -39.04 2.39
C THR A 326 19.93 -37.51 2.29
N ASP A 327 19.38 -36.81 3.29
CA ASP A 327 19.45 -35.35 3.37
C ASP A 327 20.84 -34.89 3.82
N TYR A 328 21.36 -35.44 4.93
CA TYR A 328 22.68 -35.06 5.45
C TYR A 328 23.80 -35.34 4.43
N LYS A 329 23.73 -36.48 3.74
CA LYS A 329 24.78 -36.97 2.83
C LYS A 329 24.50 -36.63 1.35
N PHE A 330 23.64 -35.65 1.07
CA PHE A 330 23.30 -35.27 -0.29
C PHE A 330 24.48 -34.60 -1.02
N ASP A 331 24.96 -35.25 -2.09
CA ASP A 331 26.04 -34.74 -2.92
C ASP A 331 25.53 -33.96 -4.15
N CYS A 332 25.66 -32.65 -4.09
CA CYS A 332 25.34 -31.75 -5.20
C CYS A 332 26.40 -31.79 -6.34
N SER A 333 27.57 -32.43 -6.14
CA SER A 333 28.62 -32.51 -7.17
C SER A 333 28.46 -33.70 -8.13
N LYS A 334 27.62 -34.68 -7.77
CA LYS A 334 27.36 -35.91 -8.52
C LYS A 334 26.85 -35.67 -9.95
N PRO A 335 27.39 -36.36 -10.98
CA PRO A 335 26.84 -36.37 -12.34
C PRO A 335 25.39 -36.85 -12.41
N LEU A 336 24.57 -36.21 -13.26
CA LEU A 336 23.16 -36.55 -13.47
C LEU A 336 22.81 -36.59 -14.97
N SER A 337 21.84 -37.42 -15.34
CA SER A 337 21.28 -37.42 -16.70
C SER A 337 20.37 -36.21 -16.93
N SER A 338 20.22 -35.81 -18.21
CA SER A 338 19.38 -34.69 -18.61
C SER A 338 17.93 -34.82 -18.11
N ARG A 339 17.33 -36.02 -18.21
CA ARG A 339 15.97 -36.32 -17.72
C ARG A 339 15.80 -36.02 -16.23
N VAL A 340 16.81 -36.29 -15.39
CA VAL A 340 16.76 -35.93 -13.96
C VAL A 340 16.84 -34.41 -13.79
N ILE A 341 17.80 -33.77 -14.46
CA ILE A 341 18.03 -32.32 -14.40
C ILE A 341 16.77 -31.54 -14.83
N VAL A 342 16.11 -31.94 -15.92
CA VAL A 342 14.86 -31.31 -16.40
C VAL A 342 13.76 -31.36 -15.34
N ASN A 343 13.58 -32.49 -14.65
CA ASN A 343 12.59 -32.61 -13.57
C ASN A 343 12.95 -31.74 -12.35
N ILE A 344 14.23 -31.63 -11.98
CA ILE A 344 14.69 -30.70 -10.93
C ILE A 344 14.45 -29.23 -11.33
N GLN A 345 14.73 -28.85 -12.58
CA GLN A 345 14.43 -27.51 -13.10
C GLN A 345 12.92 -27.22 -13.08
N THR A 346 12.07 -28.20 -13.45
CA THR A 346 10.60 -28.05 -13.37
C THR A 346 10.11 -27.91 -11.92
N LYS A 347 10.65 -28.68 -10.95
CA LYS A 347 10.34 -28.50 -9.53
C LYS A 347 10.83 -27.16 -8.98
N LEU A 348 11.95 -26.62 -9.47
CA LEU A 348 12.40 -25.26 -9.16
C LEU A 348 11.45 -24.19 -9.70
N LEU A 349 10.84 -24.38 -10.88
CA LEU A 349 9.76 -23.50 -11.38
C LEU A 349 8.49 -23.60 -10.52
N LYS A 350 8.06 -24.82 -10.12
CA LYS A 350 6.96 -25.01 -9.15
C LYS A 350 7.23 -24.21 -7.87
N SER A 351 8.45 -24.36 -7.32
CA SER A 351 8.89 -23.70 -6.08
C SER A 351 8.93 -22.16 -6.21
N LEU A 352 9.38 -21.63 -7.35
CA LEU A 352 9.36 -20.20 -7.64
C LEU A 352 7.94 -19.65 -7.61
N VAL A 353 6.98 -20.37 -8.20
CA VAL A 353 5.57 -19.94 -8.23
C VAL A 353 4.89 -20.08 -6.87
N GLY A 354 5.21 -21.11 -6.08
CA GLY A 354 4.72 -21.23 -4.69
C GLY A 354 5.11 -20.03 -3.82
N TRP A 355 6.40 -19.64 -3.86
CA TRP A 355 6.89 -18.43 -3.19
C TRP A 355 6.19 -17.14 -3.68
N LEU A 356 5.97 -17.03 -4.99
CA LEU A 356 5.26 -15.90 -5.60
C LEU A 356 3.73 -15.95 -5.40
N SER A 357 3.19 -17.00 -4.78
CA SER A 357 1.75 -17.16 -4.52
C SER A 357 1.39 -16.91 -3.05
N SER A 358 2.17 -17.45 -2.12
CA SER A 358 2.02 -17.19 -0.67
C SER A 358 3.15 -17.70 0.22
N ASP A 359 3.98 -18.63 -0.26
CA ASP A 359 4.95 -19.35 0.57
C ASP A 359 6.17 -18.49 0.98
N SER A 360 7.14 -19.14 1.63
CA SER A 360 8.45 -18.53 1.90
C SER A 360 9.59 -19.30 1.23
N LEU A 361 10.67 -18.59 0.89
CA LEU A 361 11.85 -19.19 0.24
C LEU A 361 12.36 -20.47 0.94
N PRO A 362 12.47 -20.55 2.29
CA PRO A 362 12.96 -21.74 3.00
C PRO A 362 12.12 -23.02 2.83
N VAL A 363 10.84 -22.88 2.47
CA VAL A 363 9.93 -24.02 2.23
C VAL A 363 9.70 -24.30 0.74
N THR A 364 10.32 -23.50 -0.13
CA THR A 364 10.19 -23.57 -1.59
C THR A 364 11.58 -23.60 -2.24
N VAL A 365 12.04 -22.52 -2.87
CA VAL A 365 13.26 -22.53 -3.70
C VAL A 365 14.52 -22.86 -2.90
N LEU A 366 14.63 -22.38 -1.66
CA LEU A 366 15.78 -22.67 -0.79
C LEU A 366 15.73 -24.07 -0.17
N SER A 367 14.62 -24.81 -0.25
CA SER A 367 14.61 -26.24 0.12
C SER A 367 15.48 -27.08 -0.84
N CYS A 368 15.77 -26.57 -2.04
CA CYS A 368 16.65 -27.21 -3.01
C CYS A 368 18.12 -27.08 -2.59
N ARG A 369 18.79 -28.20 -2.35
CA ARG A 369 20.18 -28.24 -1.88
C ARG A 369 21.16 -27.62 -2.87
N TYR A 370 20.94 -27.79 -4.17
CA TYR A 370 21.74 -27.12 -5.20
C TYR A 370 21.69 -25.59 -5.09
N VAL A 371 20.53 -25.02 -4.75
CA VAL A 371 20.36 -23.58 -4.53
C VAL A 371 21.11 -23.17 -3.27
N GLN A 372 20.88 -23.87 -2.15
CA GLN A 372 21.57 -23.59 -0.88
C GLN A 372 23.10 -23.60 -1.04
N THR A 373 23.66 -24.71 -1.53
CA THR A 373 25.11 -24.92 -1.70
C THR A 373 25.75 -23.84 -2.59
N LEU A 374 25.09 -23.46 -3.69
CA LEU A 374 25.59 -22.43 -4.60
C LEU A 374 25.61 -21.03 -3.96
N LEU A 375 24.60 -20.69 -3.18
CA LEU A 375 24.52 -19.41 -2.48
C LEU A 375 25.45 -19.33 -1.27
N GLU A 376 25.61 -20.43 -0.52
CA GLU A 376 26.61 -20.55 0.55
C GLU A 376 28.03 -20.32 0.01
N THR A 377 28.44 -21.05 -1.03
CA THR A 377 29.80 -20.95 -1.60
C THR A 377 30.05 -19.57 -2.21
N TYR A 378 29.04 -18.98 -2.87
CA TYR A 378 29.12 -17.62 -3.39
C TYR A 378 29.35 -16.56 -2.31
N SER A 379 28.70 -16.75 -1.15
CA SER A 379 28.80 -15.86 0.01
C SER A 379 30.10 -16.05 0.79
N ALA A 380 30.60 -17.29 0.89
CA ALA A 380 31.81 -17.62 1.66
C ALA A 380 33.13 -17.32 0.91
N SER A 381 33.14 -17.41 -0.42
CA SER A 381 34.37 -17.31 -1.20
C SER A 381 34.81 -15.87 -1.49
N GLN A 382 35.99 -15.51 -0.99
CA GLN A 382 36.71 -14.25 -1.28
C GLN A 382 37.41 -14.25 -2.65
N GLY A 383 37.20 -15.27 -3.49
CA GLY A 383 37.84 -15.40 -4.81
C GLY A 383 37.44 -14.30 -5.80
N SER A 384 38.30 -14.05 -6.78
CA SER A 384 38.05 -13.09 -7.88
C SER A 384 37.26 -13.69 -9.06
N ASP A 385 37.32 -15.01 -9.24
CA ASP A 385 36.60 -15.72 -10.31
C ASP A 385 35.21 -16.18 -9.85
N ILE A 386 34.17 -15.75 -10.58
CA ILE A 386 32.76 -16.08 -10.31
C ILE A 386 32.52 -17.59 -10.32
N TRP A 387 33.19 -18.33 -11.22
CA TRP A 387 32.98 -19.78 -11.35
C TRP A 387 33.53 -20.58 -10.17
N SER A 388 34.62 -20.13 -9.57
CA SER A 388 35.16 -20.66 -8.31
C SER A 388 34.29 -20.33 -7.08
N ARG A 389 33.43 -19.29 -7.17
CA ARG A 389 32.54 -18.86 -6.09
C ARG A 389 31.21 -19.60 -6.12
N ALA A 390 30.54 -19.66 -7.26
CA ALA A 390 29.24 -20.32 -7.41
C ALA A 390 29.46 -21.83 -7.68
N SER A 391 29.60 -22.62 -6.63
CA SER A 391 29.96 -24.05 -6.69
C SER A 391 28.86 -24.96 -6.12
N PHE A 392 28.78 -26.19 -6.62
CA PHE A 392 27.96 -27.26 -6.04
C PHE A 392 28.74 -28.17 -5.07
N PHE A 393 29.94 -27.77 -4.65
CA PHE A 393 30.73 -28.45 -3.61
C PHE A 393 30.96 -27.51 -2.43
N ASN A 394 30.53 -27.91 -1.23
CA ASN A 394 30.71 -27.13 0.02
C ASN A 394 31.55 -27.94 1.03
N PRO A 395 32.82 -27.56 1.27
CA PRO A 395 33.73 -28.27 2.19
C PRO A 395 33.27 -28.38 3.65
N ARG A 396 32.22 -27.67 4.06
CA ARG A 396 31.61 -27.77 5.40
C ARG A 396 30.80 -29.06 5.60
N LEU A 397 30.26 -29.62 4.53
CA LEU A 397 29.33 -30.75 4.57
C LEU A 397 30.08 -32.08 4.45
N GLU A 398 29.53 -33.16 5.03
CA GLU A 398 29.99 -34.54 4.83
C GLU A 398 29.65 -35.10 3.42
N GLN A 399 29.79 -34.26 2.40
CA GLN A 399 29.82 -34.70 1.01
C GLN A 399 31.00 -35.67 0.87
N GLN A 400 30.76 -36.86 0.31
CA GLN A 400 31.82 -37.70 -0.21
C GLN A 400 32.03 -37.32 -1.67
N PRO A 401 32.96 -36.41 -2.01
CA PRO A 401 33.24 -36.09 -3.40
C PRO A 401 33.77 -37.35 -4.08
N GLY A 402 32.96 -37.93 -4.97
CA GLY A 402 33.46 -38.97 -5.86
C GLY A 402 34.54 -38.41 -6.77
N GLU A 403 35.52 -39.26 -7.15
CA GLU A 403 36.42 -38.95 -8.26
C GLU A 403 35.64 -39.04 -9.57
N TYR A 404 34.84 -38.01 -9.84
CA TYR A 404 34.00 -37.90 -11.03
C TYR A 404 34.83 -37.44 -12.24
N ASP A 405 34.52 -38.01 -13.42
CA ASP A 405 35.13 -37.58 -14.67
C ASP A 405 34.58 -36.22 -15.10
N ASN A 406 35.37 -35.17 -14.88
CA ASN A 406 35.08 -33.79 -15.28
C ASN A 406 34.82 -33.64 -16.80
N SER A 407 35.25 -34.59 -17.63
CA SER A 407 35.00 -34.58 -19.08
C SER A 407 33.69 -35.27 -19.49
N SER A 408 33.08 -36.06 -18.61
CA SER A 408 31.79 -36.73 -18.87
C SER A 408 30.65 -35.73 -19.14
N ILE A 409 29.70 -36.16 -19.98
CA ILE A 409 28.57 -35.31 -20.40
C ILE A 409 27.69 -35.00 -19.19
N GLU A 410 27.41 -36.00 -18.36
CA GLU A 410 26.59 -35.91 -17.15
C GLU A 410 27.21 -34.98 -16.08
N TYR A 411 28.54 -34.91 -15.98
CA TYR A 411 29.21 -33.94 -15.12
C TYR A 411 29.07 -32.52 -15.69
N GLN A 412 29.26 -32.34 -17.00
CA GLN A 412 29.08 -31.04 -17.65
C GLN A 412 27.62 -30.56 -17.63
N LEU A 413 26.64 -31.47 -17.72
CA LEU A 413 25.22 -31.14 -17.57
C LEU A 413 24.90 -30.59 -16.17
N VAL A 414 25.54 -31.10 -15.10
CA VAL A 414 25.39 -30.55 -13.75
C VAL A 414 26.17 -29.24 -13.61
N HIS A 415 27.49 -29.27 -13.83
CA HIS A 415 28.41 -28.18 -13.45
C HIS A 415 28.51 -27.02 -14.45
N LYS A 416 27.96 -27.18 -15.66
CA LYS A 416 27.82 -26.12 -16.67
C LYS A 416 26.35 -25.76 -16.89
N VAL A 417 25.53 -26.71 -17.36
CA VAL A 417 24.15 -26.42 -17.80
C VAL A 417 23.23 -26.10 -16.63
N PHE A 418 23.08 -27.02 -15.68
CA PHE A 418 22.17 -26.85 -14.55
C PHE A 418 22.66 -25.76 -13.59
N LYS A 419 23.97 -25.63 -13.40
CA LYS A 419 24.57 -24.53 -12.63
C LYS A 419 24.18 -23.15 -13.16
N ILE A 420 24.26 -22.92 -14.47
CA ILE A 420 23.84 -21.65 -15.09
C ILE A 420 22.33 -21.42 -14.99
N TYR A 421 21.51 -22.48 -15.11
CA TYR A 421 20.08 -22.38 -14.82
C TYR A 421 19.81 -21.91 -13.38
N VAL A 422 20.46 -22.52 -12.39
CA VAL A 422 20.31 -22.15 -10.96
C VAL A 422 20.79 -20.73 -10.71
N MET A 423 21.92 -20.31 -11.29
CA MET A 423 22.41 -18.93 -11.19
C MET A 423 21.42 -17.92 -11.79
N GLY A 424 20.86 -18.20 -12.96
CA GLY A 424 19.84 -17.35 -13.57
C GLY A 424 18.57 -17.23 -12.74
N LEU A 425 18.10 -18.35 -12.18
CA LEU A 425 16.95 -18.38 -11.26
C LEU A 425 17.24 -17.55 -9.99
N CYS A 426 18.41 -17.73 -9.37
CA CYS A 426 18.80 -16.99 -8.17
C CYS A 426 18.88 -15.47 -8.45
N LYS A 427 19.45 -15.08 -9.60
CA LYS A 427 19.54 -13.66 -9.99
C LYS A 427 18.15 -13.03 -10.20
N PHE A 428 17.21 -13.76 -10.81
CA PHE A 428 15.82 -13.30 -10.93
C PHE A 428 15.14 -13.17 -9.56
N ILE A 429 15.41 -14.09 -8.62
CA ILE A 429 14.94 -14.01 -7.23
C ILE A 429 15.55 -12.80 -6.51
N ASN A 430 16.82 -12.44 -6.75
CA ASN A 430 17.39 -11.17 -6.24
C ASN A 430 16.62 -9.95 -6.76
N PHE A 431 16.23 -9.92 -8.04
CA PHE A 431 15.42 -8.81 -8.57
C PHE A 431 14.04 -8.74 -7.91
N ILE A 432 13.37 -9.89 -7.70
CA ILE A 432 12.11 -9.96 -6.95
C ILE A 432 12.32 -9.48 -5.50
N LEU A 433 13.38 -9.92 -4.80
CA LEU A 433 13.69 -9.50 -3.43
C LEU A 433 13.97 -7.99 -3.34
N HIS A 434 14.64 -7.41 -4.34
CA HIS A 434 14.87 -5.97 -4.44
C HIS A 434 13.56 -5.19 -4.61
N ILE A 435 12.69 -5.60 -5.53
CA ILE A 435 11.34 -5.03 -5.68
C ILE A 435 10.55 -5.17 -4.36
N SER A 436 10.58 -6.36 -3.76
CA SER A 436 9.78 -6.69 -2.58
C SER A 436 10.14 -5.83 -1.37
N LYS A 437 11.44 -5.64 -1.11
CA LYS A 437 11.93 -4.87 0.05
C LYS A 437 11.75 -3.35 -0.09
N ASN A 438 11.37 -2.84 -1.27
CA ASN A 438 11.19 -1.41 -1.53
C ASN A 438 9.74 -1.00 -1.89
N LEU A 439 8.94 -1.88 -2.50
CA LEU A 439 7.67 -1.53 -3.14
C LEU A 439 6.47 -2.45 -2.77
N LEU A 440 6.70 -3.50 -1.98
CA LEU A 440 5.67 -4.44 -1.55
C LEU A 440 5.65 -4.57 -0.03
N TYR A 441 4.57 -5.11 0.51
CA TYR A 441 4.41 -5.25 1.96
C TYR A 441 4.83 -6.65 2.42
N GLU A 442 5.89 -6.71 3.23
CA GLU A 442 6.40 -7.97 3.77
C GLU A 442 5.37 -8.68 4.67
N GLU A 443 5.26 -10.00 4.49
CA GLU A 443 4.25 -10.89 5.12
C GLU A 443 2.78 -10.59 4.74
N GLU A 444 2.52 -9.62 3.85
CA GLU A 444 1.20 -9.32 3.28
C GLU A 444 1.12 -9.63 1.77
N ASP A 445 2.05 -9.10 0.97
CA ASP A 445 2.16 -9.38 -0.46
C ASP A 445 3.08 -10.58 -0.75
N ILE A 446 4.20 -10.68 -0.01
CA ILE A 446 5.27 -11.70 -0.20
C ILE A 446 6.14 -11.77 1.06
N THR A 447 6.80 -12.90 1.31
CA THR A 447 7.80 -13.03 2.39
C THR A 447 9.22 -12.92 1.83
N THR A 448 10.09 -12.08 2.40
CA THR A 448 11.44 -11.82 1.83
C THR A 448 12.57 -12.61 2.51
N ARG A 449 12.21 -13.67 3.26
CA ARG A 449 13.05 -14.49 4.17
C ARG A 449 14.17 -15.25 3.44
N ASN A 450 15.26 -14.55 3.10
CA ASN A 450 16.38 -15.07 2.29
C ASN A 450 17.48 -15.82 3.09
N MET A 451 17.24 -16.18 4.35
CA MET A 451 18.18 -16.92 5.23
C MET A 451 19.60 -16.32 5.29
N ASN A 452 19.71 -14.98 5.21
CA ASN A 452 20.96 -14.22 5.15
C ASN A 452 21.88 -14.54 3.94
N LEU A 453 21.41 -15.27 2.93
CA LEU A 453 22.15 -15.60 1.71
C LEU A 453 22.09 -14.47 0.67
N ASP A 454 23.20 -14.22 -0.04
CA ASP A 454 23.24 -13.30 -1.20
C ASP A 454 22.85 -14.03 -2.50
N PHE A 455 21.71 -13.64 -3.08
CA PHE A 455 21.15 -14.17 -4.32
C PHE A 455 21.86 -13.61 -5.59
N LEU A 456 23.20 -13.62 -5.58
CA LEU A 456 24.05 -13.16 -6.68
C LEU A 456 23.91 -11.65 -6.99
N SER A 457 23.74 -10.82 -5.96
CA SER A 457 23.53 -9.37 -6.08
C SER A 457 24.62 -8.67 -6.91
N GLY A 458 25.88 -9.09 -6.76
CA GLY A 458 27.04 -8.57 -7.48
C GLY A 458 27.17 -9.02 -8.95
N ILE A 459 26.28 -9.89 -9.45
CA ILE A 459 26.28 -10.34 -10.85
C ILE A 459 25.25 -9.54 -11.66
N SER A 460 25.63 -9.09 -12.85
CA SER A 460 24.71 -8.38 -13.76
C SER A 460 23.79 -9.38 -14.48
N PRO A 461 22.51 -9.02 -14.74
CA PRO A 461 21.62 -9.89 -15.51
C PRO A 461 22.14 -10.10 -16.94
N GLN A 462 22.80 -9.09 -17.53
CA GLN A 462 23.33 -9.14 -18.89
C GLN A 462 24.44 -10.19 -19.06
N PHE A 463 25.28 -10.41 -18.03
CA PHE A 463 26.28 -11.48 -18.03
C PHE A 463 25.63 -12.86 -18.07
N LEU A 464 24.65 -13.12 -17.19
CA LEU A 464 23.95 -14.41 -17.17
C LEU A 464 23.09 -14.64 -18.43
N ILE A 465 22.55 -13.58 -19.03
CA ILE A 465 21.88 -13.65 -20.35
C ILE A 465 22.85 -14.14 -21.44
N GLN A 466 24.13 -13.77 -21.39
CA GLN A 466 25.15 -14.26 -22.33
C GLN A 466 25.51 -15.72 -22.04
N GLU A 467 25.89 -16.04 -20.80
CA GLU A 467 26.24 -17.41 -20.38
C GLU A 467 25.12 -18.43 -20.65
N ILE A 468 23.85 -18.06 -20.52
CA ILE A 468 22.72 -18.93 -20.89
C ILE A 468 22.70 -19.23 -22.40
N ASN A 469 23.05 -18.28 -23.27
CA ASN A 469 23.10 -18.52 -24.72
C ASN A 469 24.29 -19.44 -25.08
N ASP A 470 25.47 -19.20 -24.50
CA ASP A 470 26.67 -20.02 -24.70
C ASP A 470 26.47 -21.47 -24.19
N VAL A 471 25.66 -21.64 -23.14
CA VAL A 471 25.18 -22.94 -22.66
C VAL A 471 24.19 -23.57 -23.63
N ILE A 472 23.25 -22.81 -24.22
CA ILE A 472 22.32 -23.31 -25.24
C ILE A 472 23.08 -23.77 -26.50
N GLU A 473 24.06 -23.02 -26.97
CA GLU A 473 24.92 -23.43 -28.09
C GLU A 473 25.69 -24.72 -27.77
N TRP A 474 26.23 -24.85 -26.56
CA TRP A 474 26.89 -26.08 -26.13
C TRP A 474 25.94 -27.29 -26.10
N ILE A 475 24.69 -27.14 -25.64
CA ILE A 475 23.68 -28.23 -25.68
C ILE A 475 23.42 -28.68 -27.12
N ILE A 476 23.30 -27.74 -28.06
CA ILE A 476 23.04 -28.04 -29.48
C ILE A 476 24.22 -28.78 -30.12
N VAL A 477 25.46 -28.38 -29.79
CA VAL A 477 26.69 -28.99 -30.34
C VAL A 477 26.96 -30.40 -29.81
N ASN A 478 26.46 -30.76 -28.63
CA ASN A 478 26.71 -32.05 -27.98
C ASN A 478 25.55 -33.06 -28.08
N GLU A 479 24.53 -32.78 -28.90
CA GLU A 479 23.41 -33.70 -29.22
C GLU A 479 22.73 -34.35 -27.98
N ILE A 480 22.48 -33.54 -26.94
CA ILE A 480 21.99 -33.98 -25.63
C ILE A 480 20.54 -34.50 -25.66
N ASP A 481 20.26 -35.64 -25.00
CA ASP A 481 18.90 -36.12 -24.74
C ASP A 481 18.05 -35.08 -23.98
N GLU A 482 16.76 -34.92 -24.32
CA GLU A 482 15.87 -33.87 -23.75
C GLU A 482 16.32 -32.41 -24.02
N ALA A 483 17.27 -32.16 -24.94
CA ALA A 483 17.79 -30.82 -25.27
C ALA A 483 16.70 -29.76 -25.51
N ASN A 484 15.61 -30.10 -26.20
CA ASN A 484 14.50 -29.17 -26.47
C ASN A 484 13.87 -28.60 -25.20
N ILE A 485 13.77 -29.41 -24.14
CA ILE A 485 13.17 -29.01 -22.87
C ILE A 485 14.19 -28.22 -22.04
N LEU A 486 15.44 -28.69 -21.95
CA LEU A 486 16.54 -27.95 -21.31
C LEU A 486 16.69 -26.53 -21.90
N ILE A 487 16.71 -26.41 -23.23
CA ILE A 487 16.80 -25.12 -23.92
C ILE A 487 15.56 -24.26 -23.65
N SER A 488 14.37 -24.85 -23.59
CA SER A 488 13.13 -24.12 -23.27
C SER A 488 13.14 -23.59 -21.83
N GLN A 489 13.56 -24.41 -20.85
CA GLN A 489 13.70 -24.02 -19.43
C GLN A 489 14.73 -22.90 -19.26
N LEU A 490 15.91 -23.03 -19.88
CA LEU A 490 16.93 -21.99 -19.93
C LEU A 490 16.43 -20.69 -20.57
N LYS A 491 15.71 -20.77 -21.70
CA LYS A 491 15.12 -19.61 -22.37
C LYS A 491 14.04 -18.90 -21.55
N VAL A 492 13.26 -19.62 -20.74
CA VAL A 492 12.32 -19.00 -19.81
C VAL A 492 13.08 -18.15 -18.78
N ILE A 493 14.12 -18.68 -18.15
CA ILE A 493 14.96 -17.92 -17.21
C ILE A 493 15.66 -16.73 -17.91
N ASN A 494 16.22 -16.94 -19.11
CA ASN A 494 16.84 -15.89 -19.93
C ASN A 494 15.85 -14.74 -20.20
N ASN A 495 14.61 -15.04 -20.56
CA ASN A 495 13.59 -14.05 -20.85
C ASN A 495 13.02 -13.37 -19.58
N LEU A 496 13.06 -14.01 -18.42
CA LEU A 496 12.80 -13.35 -17.12
C LEU A 496 13.93 -12.38 -16.74
N LEU A 497 15.20 -12.75 -16.93
CA LEU A 497 16.35 -11.86 -16.70
C LEU A 497 16.36 -10.64 -17.64
N LYS A 498 15.90 -10.81 -18.89
CA LYS A 498 15.72 -9.67 -19.83
C LYS A 498 14.73 -8.63 -19.30
N ILE A 499 13.82 -8.97 -18.38
CA ILE A 499 12.93 -7.98 -17.75
C ILE A 499 13.76 -7.02 -16.86
N GLU A 500 14.60 -7.54 -15.95
CA GLU A 500 15.53 -6.73 -15.12
C GLU A 500 16.43 -5.87 -16.01
N ALA A 501 17.02 -6.47 -17.03
CA ALA A 501 17.98 -5.81 -17.92
C ALA A 501 17.38 -4.72 -18.82
N THR A 502 16.05 -4.70 -19.05
CA THR A 502 15.41 -3.78 -20.01
C THR A 502 14.37 -2.84 -19.42
N ILE A 503 13.67 -3.17 -18.32
CA ILE A 503 12.46 -2.45 -17.90
C ILE A 503 12.65 -0.94 -17.71
N LEU A 504 13.78 -0.50 -17.16
CA LEU A 504 14.12 0.92 -17.00
C LEU A 504 14.78 1.53 -18.24
N ALA A 505 15.31 0.72 -19.17
CA ALA A 505 15.94 1.18 -20.41
C ALA A 505 14.94 1.39 -21.56
N ILE A 506 13.71 0.87 -21.47
CA ILE A 506 12.69 1.02 -22.50
C ILE A 506 12.26 2.50 -22.62
N PRO A 507 12.35 3.11 -23.82
CA PRO A 507 11.98 4.51 -24.04
C PRO A 507 10.47 4.64 -24.32
N ILE A 508 9.70 5.03 -23.30
CA ILE A 508 8.25 5.20 -23.40
C ILE A 508 7.89 6.61 -23.87
N LYS A 509 7.16 6.72 -24.99
CA LYS A 509 6.65 7.99 -25.55
C LYS A 509 5.39 8.50 -24.84
N PHE A 510 5.45 8.62 -23.52
CA PHE A 510 4.33 9.12 -22.72
C PHE A 510 3.96 10.56 -23.09
N LEU A 511 2.73 10.76 -23.56
CA LEU A 511 2.14 12.03 -24.02
C LEU A 511 2.86 12.69 -25.21
N ASP A 512 3.70 11.94 -25.95
CA ASP A 512 4.31 12.38 -27.21
C ASP A 512 3.39 12.04 -28.39
N ASN A 513 3.17 13.02 -29.28
CA ASN A 513 2.33 12.88 -30.46
C ASN A 513 3.11 12.47 -31.73
N SER A 514 4.44 12.32 -31.65
CA SER A 514 5.25 11.79 -32.73
C SER A 514 5.05 10.27 -32.93
N GLU A 515 5.62 9.69 -33.99
CA GLU A 515 5.41 8.27 -34.33
C GLU A 515 5.86 7.32 -33.21
N THR A 516 5.03 6.31 -32.93
CA THR A 516 5.26 5.33 -31.86
C THR A 516 6.58 4.58 -32.06
N VAL A 517 7.45 4.56 -31.05
CA VAL A 517 8.71 3.79 -31.11
C VAL A 517 8.37 2.31 -31.23
N SER A 518 9.05 1.60 -32.14
CA SER A 518 9.02 0.14 -32.17
C SER A 518 9.72 -0.41 -30.93
N LEU A 519 8.95 -0.82 -29.93
CA LEU A 519 9.48 -1.42 -28.70
C LEU A 519 9.91 -2.86 -28.97
N ASN A 520 11.19 -3.17 -28.75
CA ASN A 520 11.71 -4.54 -28.82
C ASN A 520 11.24 -5.33 -27.59
N LEU A 521 10.04 -5.92 -27.72
CA LEU A 521 9.37 -6.72 -26.68
C LEU A 521 9.16 -8.17 -27.15
N ASP A 522 9.77 -8.60 -28.25
CA ASP A 522 9.51 -9.94 -28.80
C ASP A 522 10.05 -11.07 -27.92
N PHE A 523 10.94 -10.77 -26.97
CA PHE A 523 11.37 -11.73 -25.94
C PHE A 523 10.25 -12.11 -24.94
N TYR A 524 9.24 -11.25 -24.74
CA TYR A 524 8.04 -11.61 -23.96
C TYR A 524 7.24 -12.70 -24.68
N LYS A 525 7.06 -12.57 -26.01
CA LYS A 525 6.41 -13.57 -26.86
C LYS A 525 7.21 -14.86 -26.94
N GLU A 526 8.55 -14.78 -27.09
CA GLU A 526 9.43 -15.96 -27.04
C GLU A 526 9.31 -16.67 -25.69
N GLY A 527 9.24 -15.93 -24.57
CA GLY A 527 9.00 -16.47 -23.23
C GLY A 527 7.68 -17.24 -23.15
N ILE A 528 6.58 -16.64 -23.62
CA ILE A 528 5.26 -17.29 -23.70
C ILE A 528 5.29 -18.55 -24.57
N GLU A 529 6.02 -18.53 -25.70
CA GLU A 529 6.18 -19.69 -26.58
C GLU A 529 6.99 -20.81 -25.92
N GLN A 530 8.07 -20.51 -25.20
CA GLN A 530 8.87 -21.53 -24.52
C GLN A 530 8.08 -22.13 -23.35
N VAL A 531 7.34 -21.32 -22.58
CA VAL A 531 6.42 -21.80 -21.53
C VAL A 531 5.38 -22.79 -22.09
N LYS A 532 4.86 -22.57 -23.31
CA LYS A 532 3.95 -23.50 -23.97
C LYS A 532 4.59 -24.85 -24.29
N LYS A 533 5.85 -24.87 -24.75
CA LYS A 533 6.58 -26.13 -25.01
C LYS A 533 6.78 -26.96 -23.74
N LEU A 534 6.88 -26.32 -22.57
CA LEU A 534 6.93 -27.01 -21.29
C LEU A 534 5.58 -27.63 -20.87
N GLN A 535 4.47 -27.30 -21.52
CA GLN A 535 3.17 -27.97 -21.28
C GLN A 535 3.08 -29.36 -21.93
N GLU A 536 3.94 -29.65 -22.91
CA GLU A 536 4.02 -30.96 -23.57
C GLU A 536 4.98 -31.92 -22.84
N PHE A 537 5.65 -31.46 -21.78
CA PHE A 537 6.60 -32.25 -21.00
C PHE A 537 5.90 -33.13 -19.96
N ASP A 538 6.09 -34.45 -20.08
CA ASP A 538 5.70 -35.44 -19.08
C ASP A 538 6.59 -35.30 -17.84
N TYR A 539 6.09 -34.60 -16.81
CA TYR A 539 6.79 -34.31 -15.56
C TYR A 539 6.59 -35.42 -14.53
N ASP A 540 7.69 -36.01 -14.07
CA ASP A 540 7.72 -37.07 -13.08
C ASP A 540 8.65 -36.68 -11.93
N GLU A 541 8.04 -36.30 -10.81
CA GLU A 541 8.76 -35.92 -9.60
C GLU A 541 9.47 -37.12 -8.93
N SER A 542 9.05 -38.36 -9.18
CA SER A 542 9.68 -39.56 -8.61
C SER A 542 11.07 -39.87 -9.17
N ILE A 543 11.44 -39.24 -10.29
CA ILE A 543 12.79 -39.28 -10.89
C ILE A 543 13.78 -38.40 -10.11
N ILE A 544 13.31 -37.44 -9.30
CA ILE A 544 14.17 -36.53 -8.53
C ILE A 544 14.85 -37.28 -7.37
N PRO A 545 16.18 -37.24 -7.23
CA PRO A 545 16.88 -37.91 -6.13
C PRO A 545 16.41 -37.44 -4.75
N GLN A 546 16.21 -38.38 -3.83
CA GLN A 546 15.93 -38.08 -2.43
C GLN A 546 17.08 -37.24 -1.83
N GLY A 547 16.71 -36.25 -1.02
CA GLY A 547 17.62 -35.23 -0.50
C GLY A 547 17.79 -33.99 -1.39
N THR A 548 17.34 -33.97 -2.65
CA THR A 548 17.44 -32.77 -3.51
C THR A 548 16.61 -31.60 -2.98
N PHE A 549 15.39 -31.86 -2.50
CA PHE A 549 14.51 -30.89 -1.85
C PHE A 549 14.17 -31.38 -0.45
N SER A 550 14.56 -30.64 0.59
CA SER A 550 14.26 -31.02 1.98
C SER A 550 14.29 -29.84 2.95
N LYS A 551 13.91 -30.08 4.21
CA LYS A 551 13.92 -29.07 5.28
C LYS A 551 15.33 -28.68 5.74
N PHE A 552 16.39 -29.25 5.17
CA PHE A 552 17.78 -29.10 5.63
C PHE A 552 18.17 -27.64 5.91
N ILE A 553 17.85 -26.70 5.02
CA ILE A 553 18.18 -25.27 5.22
C ILE A 553 17.56 -24.66 6.49
N GLN A 554 16.38 -25.13 6.93
CA GLN A 554 15.70 -24.62 8.12
C GLN A 554 16.40 -25.03 9.44
N LEU A 555 17.15 -26.14 9.42
CA LEU A 555 17.99 -26.65 10.51
C LEU A 555 19.41 -26.04 10.46
N ASP A 556 19.95 -25.92 9.25
CA ASP A 556 21.38 -25.69 8.99
C ASP A 556 21.78 -24.20 8.89
N MET A 557 20.85 -23.32 8.54
CA MET A 557 21.07 -21.87 8.49
C MET A 557 20.54 -21.16 9.75
N GLU A 558 20.96 -19.91 9.97
CA GLU A 558 20.42 -19.07 11.06
C GLU A 558 18.93 -18.78 10.84
N ASN A 559 18.06 -19.59 11.46
CA ASN A 559 16.62 -19.48 11.36
C ASN A 559 16.03 -18.87 12.65
N ARG A 560 15.27 -17.79 12.49
CA ARG A 560 14.56 -17.09 13.58
C ARG A 560 13.04 -17.35 13.55
N ASN A 561 12.61 -18.32 12.75
CA ASN A 561 11.22 -18.73 12.56
C ASN A 561 11.01 -20.14 13.09
N ILE A 562 9.75 -20.50 13.29
CA ILE A 562 9.33 -21.86 13.62
C ILE A 562 9.67 -22.86 12.48
N PRO A 563 9.81 -24.16 12.77
CA PRO A 563 9.81 -25.22 11.75
C PRO A 563 8.57 -25.16 10.86
N LEU A 564 8.75 -25.34 9.56
CA LEU A 564 7.66 -25.38 8.57
C LEU A 564 7.77 -26.61 7.66
N GLU A 565 6.61 -27.12 7.24
CA GLU A 565 6.52 -28.11 6.16
C GLU A 565 6.91 -27.51 4.80
N LEU A 566 7.27 -28.36 3.84
CA LEU A 566 7.56 -27.94 2.47
C LEU A 566 6.24 -27.80 1.69
N SER A 567 6.15 -26.76 0.85
CA SER A 567 4.95 -26.47 0.07
C SER A 567 5.01 -27.16 -1.30
N ASP A 568 3.95 -27.91 -1.66
CA ASP A 568 3.87 -28.60 -2.97
C ASP A 568 2.48 -28.58 -3.63
N ASP A 569 1.54 -27.78 -3.13
CA ASP A 569 0.17 -27.73 -3.65
C ASP A 569 0.05 -27.12 -5.06
N THR A 570 1.15 -26.63 -5.64
CA THR A 570 1.17 -25.95 -6.94
C THR A 570 1.34 -26.94 -8.11
N THR A 571 0.31 -27.06 -8.96
CA THR A 571 0.36 -27.92 -10.15
C THR A 571 1.26 -27.33 -11.26
N LEU A 572 1.82 -28.18 -12.13
CA LEU A 572 2.62 -27.71 -13.26
C LEU A 572 1.83 -26.80 -14.21
N GLU A 573 0.55 -27.11 -14.46
CA GLU A 573 -0.32 -26.25 -15.28
C GLU A 573 -0.46 -24.85 -14.68
N SER A 574 -0.71 -24.75 -13.36
CA SER A 574 -0.78 -23.45 -12.66
C SER A 574 0.56 -22.72 -12.66
N THR A 575 1.67 -23.43 -12.50
CA THR A 575 3.04 -22.90 -12.59
C THR A 575 3.31 -22.25 -13.95
N LEU A 576 3.06 -22.98 -15.04
CA LEU A 576 3.29 -22.49 -16.40
C LEU A 576 2.31 -21.36 -16.76
N SER A 577 1.06 -21.45 -16.33
CA SER A 577 0.06 -20.38 -16.48
C SER A 577 0.50 -19.08 -15.78
N TYR A 578 1.00 -19.17 -14.54
CA TYR A 578 1.51 -18.02 -13.77
C TYR A 578 2.70 -17.35 -14.47
N ILE A 579 3.69 -18.14 -14.92
CA ILE A 579 4.87 -17.62 -15.62
C ILE A 579 4.48 -17.01 -16.99
N SER A 580 3.54 -17.62 -17.72
CA SER A 580 2.97 -17.00 -18.93
C SER A 580 2.26 -15.69 -18.61
N GLY A 581 1.52 -15.65 -17.51
CA GLY A 581 0.80 -14.47 -17.00
C GLY A 581 1.73 -13.30 -16.65
N ILE A 582 2.93 -13.56 -16.11
CA ILE A 582 3.98 -12.55 -15.93
C ILE A 582 4.32 -11.90 -17.28
N PHE A 583 4.73 -12.69 -18.27
CA PHE A 583 5.14 -12.16 -19.57
C PHE A 583 4.00 -11.40 -20.27
N GLN A 584 2.79 -11.96 -20.29
CA GLN A 584 1.61 -11.34 -20.90
C GLN A 584 1.22 -10.02 -20.23
N THR A 585 1.22 -9.96 -18.90
CA THR A 585 0.81 -8.77 -18.14
C THR A 585 1.81 -7.63 -18.31
N VAL A 586 3.10 -7.95 -18.24
CA VAL A 586 4.18 -6.97 -18.37
C VAL A 586 4.30 -6.45 -19.81
N GLU A 587 4.22 -7.33 -20.83
CA GLU A 587 4.19 -6.87 -22.23
C GLU A 587 2.98 -5.95 -22.48
N ARG A 588 1.78 -6.32 -21.99
CA ARG A 588 0.56 -5.53 -22.18
C ARG A 588 0.71 -4.12 -21.58
N PHE A 589 1.12 -4.00 -20.32
CA PHE A 589 1.19 -2.68 -19.68
C PHE A 589 2.28 -1.79 -20.29
N ILE A 590 3.42 -2.35 -20.70
CA ILE A 590 4.49 -1.59 -21.37
C ILE A 590 4.01 -1.08 -22.74
N ARG A 591 3.32 -1.91 -23.54
CA ARG A 591 2.75 -1.48 -24.83
C ARG A 591 1.71 -0.38 -24.62
N GLN A 592 0.75 -0.62 -23.74
CA GLN A 592 -0.32 0.34 -23.44
C GLN A 592 0.22 1.68 -22.92
N ALA A 593 1.26 1.69 -22.07
CA ALA A 593 1.90 2.93 -21.59
C ALA A 593 2.53 3.78 -22.71
N ASN A 594 3.05 3.14 -23.76
CA ASN A 594 3.65 3.80 -24.93
C ASN A 594 2.62 4.27 -25.98
N GLU A 595 1.34 3.96 -25.79
CA GLU A 595 0.23 4.42 -26.64
C GLU A 595 -0.50 5.64 -26.06
N ILE A 596 -0.19 6.05 -24.83
CA ILE A 596 -0.85 7.16 -24.12
C ILE A 596 -0.44 8.52 -24.71
N LYS A 597 -1.39 9.18 -25.37
CA LYS A 597 -1.24 10.52 -25.99
C LYS A 597 -2.07 11.61 -25.33
N SER A 598 -2.97 11.25 -24.39
CA SER A 598 -3.76 12.19 -23.61
C SER A 598 -3.85 11.79 -22.14
N ILE A 599 -4.15 12.76 -21.26
CA ILE A 599 -4.35 12.50 -19.83
C ILE A 599 -5.62 11.67 -19.58
N ASN A 600 -6.63 11.75 -20.45
CA ASN A 600 -7.77 10.83 -20.41
C ASN A 600 -7.33 9.38 -20.70
N GLN A 601 -6.47 9.15 -21.70
CA GLN A 601 -5.88 7.82 -21.95
C GLN A 601 -5.03 7.32 -20.77
N PHE A 602 -4.32 8.22 -20.08
CA PHE A 602 -3.58 7.88 -18.86
C PHE A 602 -4.52 7.45 -17.71
N GLN A 603 -5.65 8.15 -17.51
CA GLN A 603 -6.64 7.78 -16.50
C GLN A 603 -7.38 6.47 -16.86
N ASP A 604 -7.66 6.24 -18.14
CA ASP A 604 -8.24 4.99 -18.68
C ASP A 604 -7.30 3.79 -18.49
N TYR A 605 -6.00 3.98 -18.78
CA TYR A 605 -4.95 3.01 -18.51
C TYR A 605 -4.90 2.65 -17.01
N LEU A 606 -4.75 3.64 -16.13
CA LEU A 606 -4.64 3.39 -14.69
C LEU A 606 -5.91 2.77 -14.08
N GLU A 607 -7.09 3.29 -14.39
CA GLU A 607 -8.34 2.82 -13.75
C GLU A 607 -8.83 1.47 -14.30
N TYR A 608 -8.76 1.24 -15.62
CA TYR A 608 -9.36 0.05 -16.23
C TYR A 608 -8.34 -1.03 -16.65
N ASN A 609 -7.08 -0.68 -16.91
CA ASN A 609 -6.09 -1.62 -17.44
C ASN A 609 -5.03 -2.04 -16.41
N ILE A 610 -4.89 -1.27 -15.31
CA ILE A 610 -4.09 -1.60 -14.12
C ILE A 610 -4.98 -1.88 -12.90
N ASN A 611 -5.83 -0.94 -12.47
CA ASN A 611 -6.58 -1.05 -11.21
C ASN A 611 -7.69 -2.11 -11.23
N TYR A 612 -8.56 -2.08 -12.24
CA TYR A 612 -9.64 -3.07 -12.38
C TYR A 612 -9.15 -4.54 -12.45
N PRO A 613 -8.13 -4.91 -13.25
CA PRO A 613 -7.66 -6.29 -13.33
C PRO A 613 -6.56 -6.66 -12.31
N ILE A 614 -6.36 -5.87 -11.24
CA ILE A 614 -5.17 -6.00 -10.37
C ILE A 614 -5.05 -7.38 -9.69
N ASP A 615 -6.17 -8.05 -9.41
CA ASP A 615 -6.22 -9.39 -8.83
C ASP A 615 -5.74 -10.50 -9.77
N THR A 616 -5.64 -10.24 -11.07
CA THR A 616 -5.05 -11.18 -12.03
C THR A 616 -3.54 -10.94 -12.24
N PHE A 617 -2.91 -10.04 -11.48
CA PHE A 617 -1.50 -9.70 -11.63
C PHE A 617 -0.67 -10.46 -10.60
N SER A 618 0.39 -11.14 -11.06
CA SER A 618 1.40 -11.72 -10.18
C SER A 618 1.98 -10.68 -9.22
N VAL A 619 2.41 -11.09 -8.02
CA VAL A 619 3.05 -10.17 -7.06
C VAL A 619 4.28 -9.47 -7.65
N PHE A 620 5.03 -10.18 -8.50
CA PHE A 620 6.13 -9.61 -9.28
C PHE A 620 5.64 -8.54 -10.27
N SER A 621 4.60 -8.81 -11.07
CA SER A 621 4.02 -7.82 -12.00
C SER A 621 3.49 -6.58 -11.29
N ARG A 622 2.92 -6.75 -10.08
CA ARG A 622 2.43 -5.66 -9.22
C ARG A 622 3.56 -4.74 -8.74
N GLY A 623 4.65 -5.31 -8.21
CA GLY A 623 5.82 -4.54 -7.79
C GLY A 623 6.60 -3.94 -8.97
N LEU A 624 6.74 -4.67 -10.08
CA LEU A 624 7.40 -4.21 -11.30
C LEU A 624 6.65 -3.03 -11.94
N PHE A 625 5.31 -3.03 -11.92
CA PHE A 625 4.52 -1.90 -12.39
C PHE A 625 4.84 -0.63 -11.60
N GLN A 626 4.93 -0.70 -10.27
CA GLN A 626 5.27 0.46 -9.44
C GLN A 626 6.66 1.01 -9.80
N LEU A 627 7.67 0.14 -9.91
CA LEU A 627 9.05 0.49 -10.31
C LEU A 627 9.14 1.13 -11.71
N PHE A 628 8.32 0.65 -12.65
CA PHE A 628 8.27 1.15 -14.02
C PHE A 628 7.52 2.48 -14.16
N PHE A 629 6.47 2.68 -13.36
CA PHE A 629 5.53 3.79 -13.50
C PHE A 629 6.08 5.14 -13.01
N ILE A 630 6.55 5.21 -11.76
CA ILE A 630 7.16 6.41 -11.19
C ILE A 630 8.58 6.04 -10.75
N ARG A 631 9.57 6.57 -11.46
CA ARG A 631 10.99 6.25 -11.25
C ARG A 631 11.62 7.15 -10.17
N ASP A 632 12.82 6.79 -9.72
CA ASP A 632 13.54 7.50 -8.65
C ASP A 632 13.80 9.00 -8.94
N ASP A 633 13.92 9.37 -10.22
CA ASP A 633 14.06 10.74 -10.70
C ASP A 633 12.72 11.51 -10.81
N LYS A 634 11.63 10.90 -10.33
CA LYS A 634 10.23 11.33 -10.48
C LYS A 634 9.72 11.38 -11.93
N SER A 635 10.43 10.83 -12.91
CA SER A 635 9.94 10.73 -14.28
C SER A 635 8.78 9.72 -14.38
N ILE A 636 7.80 10.03 -15.23
CA ILE A 636 6.65 9.17 -15.49
C ILE A 636 6.99 8.25 -16.66
N PHE A 637 7.08 6.95 -16.40
CA PHE A 637 7.56 5.90 -17.31
C PHE A 637 8.98 6.13 -17.90
N GLY A 638 9.78 7.06 -17.36
CA GLY A 638 11.06 7.48 -17.95
C GLY A 638 10.98 8.64 -18.95
N SER A 639 9.84 9.35 -19.00
CA SER A 639 9.68 10.50 -19.90
C SER A 639 10.57 11.67 -19.49
N SER A 640 11.36 12.18 -20.45
CA SER A 640 12.18 13.38 -20.29
C SER A 640 11.37 14.69 -20.30
N GLN A 641 10.08 14.63 -20.61
CA GLN A 641 9.15 15.78 -20.65
C GLN A 641 8.20 15.81 -19.45
N TYR A 642 7.85 14.64 -18.90
CA TYR A 642 6.83 14.51 -17.87
C TYR A 642 7.38 13.87 -16.61
N ASN A 643 7.40 14.65 -15.54
CA ASN A 643 7.66 14.21 -14.18
C ASN A 643 6.37 14.35 -13.34
N LEU A 644 6.43 13.91 -12.09
CA LEU A 644 5.31 13.98 -11.15
C LEU A 644 4.74 15.41 -10.99
N THR A 645 5.58 16.45 -11.01
CA THR A 645 5.15 17.86 -10.88
C THR A 645 4.35 18.32 -12.10
N SER A 646 4.86 18.09 -13.32
CA SER A 646 4.13 18.48 -14.55
C SER A 646 2.90 17.61 -14.78
N LEU A 647 2.94 16.31 -14.42
CA LEU A 647 1.76 15.45 -14.42
C LEU A 647 0.67 15.96 -13.45
N SER A 648 1.04 16.48 -12.29
CA SER A 648 0.09 17.04 -11.31
C SER A 648 -0.66 18.26 -11.89
N ILE A 649 0.03 19.12 -12.65
CA ILE A 649 -0.58 20.26 -13.36
C ILE A 649 -1.50 19.76 -14.49
N GLU A 650 -1.02 18.82 -15.31
CA GLU A 650 -1.78 18.23 -16.42
C GLU A 650 -3.06 17.52 -15.94
N LEU A 651 -3.03 16.84 -14.80
CA LEU A 651 -4.19 16.20 -14.19
C LEU A 651 -5.29 17.21 -13.80
N VAL A 652 -4.91 18.39 -13.29
CA VAL A 652 -5.85 19.49 -13.00
C VAL A 652 -6.45 20.01 -14.31
N GLU A 653 -5.61 20.40 -15.27
CA GLU A 653 -6.06 21.02 -16.52
C GLU A 653 -6.88 20.09 -17.42
N ASN A 654 -6.67 18.77 -17.34
CA ASN A 654 -7.50 17.79 -18.03
C ASN A 654 -8.96 17.77 -17.51
N LEU A 655 -9.22 18.20 -16.27
CA LEU A 655 -10.57 18.36 -15.73
C LEU A 655 -11.10 19.79 -15.92
N VAL A 656 -10.33 20.81 -15.51
CA VAL A 656 -10.79 22.22 -15.43
C VAL A 656 -10.46 23.06 -16.66
N GLY A 657 -9.93 22.43 -17.71
CA GLY A 657 -9.49 23.07 -18.94
C GLY A 657 -8.08 23.67 -18.86
N LYS A 658 -7.40 23.65 -20.02
CA LYS A 658 -6.08 24.25 -20.26
C LYS A 658 -5.99 25.75 -19.95
N ASN A 659 -4.76 26.25 -19.79
CA ASN A 659 -4.43 27.64 -19.49
C ASN A 659 -5.02 28.13 -18.15
N THR A 660 -4.89 27.33 -17.10
CA THR A 660 -5.19 27.73 -15.71
C THR A 660 -4.13 28.73 -15.21
N ILE A 661 -4.57 29.91 -14.79
CA ILE A 661 -3.70 31.07 -14.51
C ILE A 661 -2.75 30.78 -13.34
N ILE A 662 -3.26 30.19 -12.26
CA ILE A 662 -2.47 29.92 -11.05
C ILE A 662 -1.46 28.76 -11.22
N LEU A 663 -1.55 27.96 -12.28
CA LEU A 663 -0.61 26.86 -12.54
C LEU A 663 0.44 27.23 -13.60
N ASN A 664 0.00 27.75 -14.75
CA ASN A 664 0.88 27.99 -15.91
C ASN A 664 1.40 29.43 -16.03
N ASN A 665 0.84 30.40 -15.29
CA ASN A 665 1.20 31.82 -15.41
C ASN A 665 1.28 32.55 -14.04
N PHE A 666 1.59 31.84 -12.96
CA PHE A 666 1.58 32.44 -11.62
C PHE A 666 2.66 33.53 -11.46
N GLU A 667 3.95 33.20 -11.63
CA GLU A 667 5.03 34.17 -11.44
C GLU A 667 4.92 35.37 -12.40
N SER A 668 4.51 35.14 -13.65
CA SER A 668 4.29 36.21 -14.64
C SER A 668 3.13 37.13 -14.25
N SER A 669 2.09 36.60 -13.58
CA SER A 669 0.98 37.39 -13.02
C SER A 669 1.41 38.25 -11.83
N LEU A 670 2.38 37.80 -11.02
CA LEU A 670 2.93 38.58 -9.89
C LEU A 670 3.82 39.77 -10.32
N SER A 671 4.14 39.91 -11.62
CA SER A 671 5.08 40.92 -12.15
C SER A 671 4.72 42.40 -11.93
N GLN A 672 3.52 42.69 -11.39
CA GLN A 672 3.06 44.04 -11.05
C GLN A 672 3.06 44.32 -9.54
N LEU A 673 3.47 43.34 -8.72
CA LEU A 673 3.56 43.45 -7.26
C LEU A 673 4.96 43.91 -6.81
N LYS A 674 5.11 44.21 -5.53
CA LYS A 674 6.41 44.50 -4.90
C LYS A 674 7.19 43.21 -4.72
N ASP A 675 8.52 43.26 -4.87
CA ASP A 675 9.40 42.08 -4.80
C ASP A 675 9.20 41.27 -3.52
N SER A 676 9.16 41.90 -2.35
CA SER A 676 8.92 41.22 -1.06
C SER A 676 7.59 40.47 -0.99
N THR A 677 6.55 40.96 -1.67
CA THR A 677 5.23 40.32 -1.75
C THR A 677 5.21 39.24 -2.82
N LYS A 678 5.95 39.41 -3.92
CA LYS A 678 6.18 38.35 -4.91
C LYS A 678 6.90 37.16 -4.27
N GLU A 679 7.96 37.40 -3.50
CA GLU A 679 8.70 36.36 -2.77
C GLU A 679 7.80 35.60 -1.80
N GLU A 680 7.06 36.30 -0.93
CA GLU A 680 6.10 35.70 0.02
C GLU A 680 5.06 34.80 -0.68
N LEU A 681 4.47 35.27 -1.79
CA LEU A 681 3.47 34.52 -2.54
C LEU A 681 4.07 33.33 -3.31
N MET A 682 5.26 33.48 -3.89
CA MET A 682 5.97 32.38 -4.54
C MET A 682 6.36 31.29 -3.54
N THR A 683 6.82 31.64 -2.33
CA THR A 683 7.10 30.66 -1.27
C THR A 683 5.84 29.88 -0.88
N ARG A 684 4.69 30.54 -0.69
CA ARG A 684 3.42 29.87 -0.39
C ARG A 684 2.96 28.96 -1.53
N TYR A 685 3.04 29.43 -2.78
CA TYR A 685 2.66 28.65 -3.96
C TYR A 685 3.54 27.40 -4.15
N ILE A 686 4.86 27.54 -4.00
CA ILE A 686 5.79 26.41 -4.11
C ILE A 686 5.51 25.36 -3.02
N GLY A 687 5.22 25.78 -1.78
CA GLY A 687 4.81 24.86 -0.71
C GLY A 687 3.51 24.12 -1.05
N ALA A 688 2.45 24.85 -1.42
CA ALA A 688 1.17 24.24 -1.79
C ALA A 688 1.26 23.29 -3.00
N LEU A 689 2.16 23.58 -3.95
CA LEU A 689 2.45 22.71 -5.10
C LEU A 689 3.23 21.44 -4.69
N GLN A 690 4.16 21.54 -3.73
CA GLN A 690 4.87 20.39 -3.17
C GLN A 690 3.94 19.49 -2.36
N ASP A 691 3.06 20.07 -1.53
CA ASP A 691 2.04 19.33 -0.78
C ASP A 691 1.07 18.61 -1.75
N PHE A 692 0.63 19.30 -2.82
CA PHE A 692 -0.22 18.72 -3.85
C PHE A 692 0.47 17.60 -4.63
N GLU A 693 1.74 17.76 -4.99
CA GLU A 693 2.56 16.72 -5.61
C GLU A 693 2.64 15.47 -4.71
N GLY A 694 2.80 15.64 -3.40
CA GLY A 694 2.74 14.54 -2.42
C GLY A 694 1.37 13.87 -2.33
N GLY A 695 0.28 14.64 -2.41
CA GLY A 695 -1.09 14.12 -2.47
C GLY A 695 -1.38 13.32 -3.75
N VAL A 696 -0.87 13.80 -4.89
CA VAL A 696 -0.93 13.10 -6.18
C VAL A 696 -0.10 11.82 -6.11
N TYR A 697 1.13 11.87 -5.59
CA TYR A 697 1.97 10.67 -5.39
C TYR A 697 1.25 9.59 -4.58
N HIS A 698 0.71 9.95 -3.41
CA HIS A 698 -0.05 9.02 -2.55
C HIS A 698 -1.28 8.41 -3.25
N ASN A 699 -1.94 9.17 -4.15
CA ASN A 699 -3.05 8.65 -4.95
C ASN A 699 -2.58 7.81 -6.15
N LEU A 700 -1.35 7.99 -6.64
CA LEU A 700 -0.78 7.20 -7.74
C LEU A 700 -0.10 5.91 -7.27
N THR A 701 0.52 5.85 -6.08
CA THR A 701 1.15 4.63 -5.54
C THR A 701 0.15 3.53 -5.19
N ARG A 702 -1.14 3.85 -5.02
CA ARG A 702 -2.20 2.84 -4.86
C ARG A 702 -2.27 1.89 -6.07
N PHE A 703 -1.96 2.36 -7.27
CA PHE A 703 -2.01 1.56 -8.49
C PHE A 703 -0.81 0.61 -8.50
N GLY A 704 -1.07 -0.69 -8.39
CA GLY A 704 -0.04 -1.73 -8.17
C GLY A 704 -0.11 -2.40 -6.78
N CYS A 705 -0.74 -1.77 -5.79
CA CYS A 705 -1.03 -2.41 -4.50
C CYS A 705 -2.12 -3.49 -4.64
N ASN A 706 -2.15 -4.48 -3.73
CA ASN A 706 -3.27 -5.41 -3.58
C ASN A 706 -4.57 -4.65 -3.17
N PRO A 707 -5.79 -5.16 -3.44
CA PRO A 707 -7.03 -4.42 -3.18
C PRO A 707 -7.26 -4.04 -1.72
N CYS A 708 -6.88 -4.90 -0.77
CA CYS A 708 -6.98 -4.63 0.66
C CYS A 708 -6.12 -3.41 1.05
N ARG A 709 -4.92 -3.30 0.48
CA ARG A 709 -4.03 -2.15 0.69
C ARG A 709 -4.47 -0.91 -0.10
N GLN A 710 -5.00 -1.06 -1.31
CA GLN A 710 -5.65 0.06 -2.03
C GLN A 710 -6.75 0.70 -1.19
N GLN A 711 -7.64 -0.10 -0.61
CA GLN A 711 -8.73 0.34 0.27
C GLN A 711 -8.18 1.15 1.46
N GLN A 712 -7.11 0.67 2.11
CA GLN A 712 -6.44 1.38 3.21
C GLN A 712 -5.78 2.69 2.75
N LEU A 713 -5.07 2.69 1.62
CA LEU A 713 -4.41 3.87 1.06
C LEU A 713 -5.42 4.94 0.66
N VAL A 714 -6.55 4.57 0.06
CA VAL A 714 -7.66 5.50 -0.23
C VAL A 714 -8.23 6.07 1.08
N SER A 715 -8.44 5.24 2.11
CA SER A 715 -8.93 5.71 3.41
C SER A 715 -7.98 6.70 4.10
N LYS A 716 -6.66 6.47 4.04
CA LYS A 716 -5.64 7.46 4.50
C LYS A 716 -5.68 8.71 3.63
N GLY A 717 -5.86 8.54 2.32
CA GLY A 717 -5.88 9.61 1.33
C GLY A 717 -7.00 10.62 1.54
N LEU A 718 -8.16 10.23 2.08
CA LEU A 718 -9.29 11.16 2.26
C LEU A 718 -8.92 12.37 3.12
N VAL A 719 -8.20 12.16 4.23
CA VAL A 719 -7.76 13.24 5.13
C VAL A 719 -6.69 14.12 4.45
N ILE A 720 -5.79 13.52 3.66
CA ILE A 720 -4.76 14.25 2.90
C ILE A 720 -5.44 15.18 1.88
N TRP A 721 -6.39 14.67 1.11
CA TRP A 721 -7.08 15.44 0.06
C TRP A 721 -8.07 16.46 0.63
N ASP A 722 -8.65 16.26 1.81
CA ASP A 722 -9.41 17.30 2.52
C ASP A 722 -8.49 18.43 3.03
N THR A 723 -7.32 18.09 3.60
CA THR A 723 -6.30 19.06 4.03
C THR A 723 -5.78 19.89 2.86
N LEU A 724 -5.50 19.24 1.72
CA LEU A 724 -5.09 19.91 0.48
C LEU A 724 -6.18 20.86 -0.04
N GLN A 725 -7.46 20.51 0.08
CA GLN A 725 -8.55 21.41 -0.32
C GLN A 725 -8.50 22.70 0.51
N VAL A 726 -8.42 22.61 1.84
CA VAL A 726 -8.37 23.78 2.72
C VAL A 726 -7.15 24.67 2.42
N GLY A 727 -5.99 24.06 2.19
CA GLY A 727 -4.76 24.79 1.83
C GLY A 727 -4.87 25.53 0.50
N TRP A 728 -5.34 24.86 -0.56
CA TRP A 728 -5.50 25.47 -1.89
C TRP A 728 -6.66 26.46 -1.96
N GLU A 729 -7.76 26.22 -1.25
CA GLU A 729 -8.88 27.15 -1.17
C GLU A 729 -8.42 28.44 -0.49
N SER A 730 -7.70 28.36 0.63
CA SER A 730 -7.11 29.53 1.29
C SER A 730 -6.12 30.28 0.39
N LEU A 731 -5.34 29.59 -0.44
CA LEU A 731 -4.40 30.21 -1.38
C LEU A 731 -5.10 30.91 -2.55
N GLU A 732 -5.98 30.21 -3.27
CA GLU A 732 -6.73 30.76 -4.41
C GLU A 732 -7.60 31.94 -3.98
N VAL A 733 -8.30 31.84 -2.84
CA VAL A 733 -9.10 32.94 -2.25
C VAL A 733 -8.22 34.15 -1.92
N ASN A 734 -7.08 33.95 -1.23
CA ASN A 734 -6.20 35.06 -0.84
C ASN A 734 -5.61 35.77 -2.06
N VAL A 735 -5.13 35.01 -3.04
CA VAL A 735 -4.50 35.52 -4.27
C VAL A 735 -5.50 36.31 -5.11
N TYR A 736 -6.73 35.81 -5.28
CA TYR A 736 -7.76 36.50 -6.05
C TYR A 736 -8.27 37.75 -5.34
N GLN A 737 -8.65 37.66 -4.06
CA GLN A 737 -9.23 38.80 -3.33
C GLN A 737 -8.22 39.94 -3.10
N SER A 738 -6.93 39.62 -2.94
CA SER A 738 -5.90 40.62 -2.64
C SER A 738 -5.27 41.25 -3.89
N TYR A 739 -5.21 40.51 -5.01
CA TYR A 739 -4.45 40.91 -6.21
C TYR A 739 -5.19 40.76 -7.55
N ASN A 740 -6.44 40.26 -7.56
CA ASN A 740 -7.22 39.93 -8.76
C ASN A 740 -6.50 38.96 -9.73
N ILE A 741 -5.75 38.01 -9.18
CA ILE A 741 -5.07 36.95 -9.93
C ILE A 741 -5.85 35.64 -9.76
N GLY A 742 -6.19 34.98 -10.86
CA GLY A 742 -6.95 33.73 -10.88
C GLY A 742 -7.95 33.69 -12.04
N ASP A 743 -8.53 32.51 -12.27
CA ASP A 743 -9.54 32.28 -13.30
C ASP A 743 -10.95 32.68 -12.81
N GLU A 744 -11.74 33.29 -13.69
CA GLU A 744 -13.10 33.81 -13.43
C GLU A 744 -14.14 32.99 -14.21
N PHE A 745 -15.33 32.80 -13.61
CA PHE A 745 -16.54 32.38 -14.34
C PHE A 745 -17.00 33.49 -15.31
N GLY A 746 -17.89 33.18 -16.26
CA GLY A 746 -18.48 34.20 -17.15
C GLY A 746 -19.25 35.32 -16.43
N THR A 747 -19.67 35.08 -15.17
CA THR A 747 -20.25 36.09 -14.27
C THR A 747 -19.24 37.12 -13.73
N GLY A 748 -17.93 36.87 -13.86
CA GLY A 748 -16.86 37.63 -13.21
C GLY A 748 -16.58 37.21 -11.75
N GLU A 749 -17.12 36.08 -11.31
CA GLU A 749 -16.86 35.51 -9.98
C GLU A 749 -15.69 34.51 -10.00
N MET A 750 -15.02 34.33 -8.87
CA MET A 750 -13.82 33.49 -8.72
C MET A 750 -14.12 31.99 -8.89
N SER A 751 -13.35 31.31 -9.75
CA SER A 751 -13.61 29.92 -10.14
C SER A 751 -12.97 28.83 -9.26
N LEU A 752 -11.90 29.14 -8.50
CA LEU A 752 -11.12 28.19 -7.68
C LEU A 752 -10.77 26.89 -8.46
N CYS A 753 -9.94 27.00 -9.50
CA CYS A 753 -9.61 25.90 -10.40
C CYS A 753 -8.98 24.70 -9.67
N VAL A 754 -7.95 24.91 -8.86
CA VAL A 754 -7.18 23.81 -8.26
C VAL A 754 -7.98 23.14 -7.16
N THR A 755 -8.63 23.94 -6.30
CA THR A 755 -9.57 23.48 -5.28
C THR A 755 -10.69 22.63 -5.89
N SER A 756 -11.20 23.01 -7.08
CA SER A 756 -12.26 22.27 -7.77
C SER A 756 -11.79 20.90 -8.29
N TYR A 757 -10.53 20.75 -8.70
CA TYR A 757 -9.96 19.44 -9.03
C TYR A 757 -9.72 18.58 -7.78
N ILE A 758 -9.22 19.18 -6.70
CA ILE A 758 -8.98 18.49 -5.43
C ILE A 758 -10.31 17.96 -4.88
N TYR A 759 -11.37 18.77 -4.87
CA TYR A 759 -12.71 18.35 -4.47
C TYR A 759 -13.24 17.18 -5.33
N TYR A 760 -13.18 17.29 -6.67
CA TYR A 760 -13.58 16.20 -7.58
C TYR A 760 -12.87 14.88 -7.24
N THR A 761 -11.54 14.94 -7.06
CA THR A 761 -10.72 13.76 -6.80
C THR A 761 -11.01 13.16 -5.43
N LYS A 762 -11.17 14.01 -4.41
CA LYS A 762 -11.58 13.60 -3.06
C LYS A 762 -12.93 12.88 -3.07
N ILE A 763 -13.94 13.40 -3.78
CA ILE A 763 -15.25 12.75 -3.88
C ILE A 763 -15.18 11.42 -4.65
N LYS A 764 -14.39 11.35 -5.74
CA LYS A 764 -14.12 10.09 -6.43
C LYS A 764 -13.49 9.06 -5.48
N MET A 765 -12.52 9.47 -4.65
CA MET A 765 -11.89 8.61 -3.64
C MET A 765 -12.89 8.19 -2.54
N MET A 766 -13.73 9.10 -2.03
CA MET A 766 -14.78 8.80 -1.05
C MET A 766 -15.77 7.75 -1.58
N MET A 767 -16.16 7.86 -2.86
CA MET A 767 -17.04 6.91 -3.54
C MET A 767 -16.34 5.55 -3.81
N GLN A 768 -15.09 5.56 -4.25
CA GLN A 768 -14.31 4.32 -4.48
C GLN A 768 -14.12 3.53 -3.18
N LEU A 769 -13.78 4.20 -2.07
CA LEU A 769 -13.69 3.56 -0.75
C LEU A 769 -15.02 2.90 -0.34
N LEU A 770 -16.14 3.53 -0.66
CA LEU A 770 -17.46 3.04 -0.30
C LEU A 770 -17.89 1.83 -1.14
N LEU A 771 -17.70 1.88 -2.46
CA LEU A 771 -18.21 0.85 -3.37
C LEU A 771 -17.27 -0.36 -3.53
N ASN A 772 -15.95 -0.20 -3.40
CA ASN A 772 -15.00 -1.33 -3.37
C ASN A 772 -15.24 -2.27 -2.16
N GLY A 773 -15.86 -1.77 -1.09
CA GLY A 773 -16.14 -2.57 0.10
C GLY A 773 -17.13 -3.73 -0.10
N PHE A 774 -17.87 -3.78 -1.22
CA PHE A 774 -18.70 -4.92 -1.59
C PHE A 774 -17.88 -6.12 -2.10
N GLU A 775 -16.90 -5.86 -2.97
CA GLU A 775 -15.95 -6.86 -3.50
C GLU A 775 -15.09 -7.46 -2.38
N LEU A 776 -14.68 -6.62 -1.43
CA LEU A 776 -13.98 -6.97 -0.19
C LEU A 776 -14.90 -7.51 0.93
N GLU A 777 -16.20 -7.68 0.68
CA GLU A 777 -17.20 -8.24 1.61
C GLU A 777 -17.23 -7.58 3.02
N LEU A 778 -16.89 -6.29 3.08
CA LEU A 778 -16.74 -5.52 4.31
C LEU A 778 -18.08 -5.20 5.00
N TYR A 779 -19.21 -5.40 4.32
CA TYR A 779 -20.54 -4.96 4.73
C TYR A 779 -21.46 -6.13 5.08
N LYS A 780 -22.14 -6.05 6.22
CA LYS A 780 -23.16 -7.01 6.65
C LYS A 780 -24.52 -6.68 6.04
N PRO A 781 -25.48 -7.64 6.00
CA PRO A 781 -26.76 -7.46 5.30
C PRO A 781 -27.55 -6.21 5.70
N PHE A 782 -27.56 -5.86 7.00
CA PHE A 782 -28.24 -4.68 7.52
C PHE A 782 -27.59 -3.34 7.10
N GLU A 783 -26.33 -3.37 6.67
CA GLU A 783 -25.56 -2.19 6.26
C GLU A 783 -25.75 -1.86 4.77
N ILE A 784 -26.20 -2.80 3.94
CA ILE A 784 -26.22 -2.62 2.47
C ILE A 784 -27.03 -1.39 2.06
N TYR A 785 -28.16 -1.11 2.72
CA TYR A 785 -28.94 0.09 2.45
C TYR A 785 -28.20 1.39 2.82
N LEU A 786 -27.43 1.41 3.92
CA LEU A 786 -26.58 2.53 4.32
C LEU A 786 -25.53 2.83 3.25
N ILE A 787 -24.86 1.78 2.74
CA ILE A 787 -23.77 1.92 1.77
C ILE A 787 -24.28 2.41 0.41
N ILE A 788 -25.37 1.83 -0.12
CA ILE A 788 -25.95 2.27 -1.39
C ILE A 788 -26.52 3.69 -1.27
N TRP A 789 -27.17 4.03 -0.15
CA TRP A 789 -27.69 5.39 0.11
C TRP A 789 -26.58 6.44 0.20
N TYR A 790 -25.52 6.16 0.97
CA TYR A 790 -24.39 7.08 1.06
C TYR A 790 -23.63 7.17 -0.28
N GLY A 791 -23.70 6.13 -1.11
CA GLY A 791 -23.28 6.16 -2.51
C GLY A 791 -24.06 7.17 -3.35
N ASP A 792 -25.40 7.12 -3.35
CA ASP A 792 -26.25 8.10 -4.05
C ASP A 792 -25.97 9.53 -3.56
N TYR A 793 -25.83 9.71 -2.24
CA TYR A 793 -25.48 10.99 -1.62
C TYR A 793 -24.15 11.54 -2.18
N LEU A 794 -23.07 10.75 -2.18
CA LEU A 794 -21.76 11.20 -2.69
C LEU A 794 -21.77 11.44 -4.21
N VAL A 795 -22.47 10.59 -4.97
CA VAL A 795 -22.58 10.74 -6.43
C VAL A 795 -23.38 11.99 -6.81
N GLN A 796 -24.38 12.40 -6.00
CA GLN A 796 -25.11 13.67 -6.21
C GLN A 796 -24.15 14.86 -6.22
N TYR A 797 -23.33 15.01 -5.17
CA TYR A 797 -22.34 16.08 -5.08
C TYR A 797 -21.28 16.03 -6.20
N LEU A 798 -20.93 14.83 -6.68
CA LEU A 798 -20.01 14.66 -7.80
C LEU A 798 -20.61 15.14 -9.13
N VAL A 799 -21.85 14.75 -9.41
CA VAL A 799 -22.61 15.15 -10.60
C VAL A 799 -22.88 16.65 -10.60
N ASP A 800 -23.32 17.22 -9.47
CA ASP A 800 -23.60 18.65 -9.35
C ASP A 800 -22.33 19.49 -9.53
N HIS A 801 -21.20 19.05 -8.98
CA HIS A 801 -19.90 19.70 -9.16
C HIS A 801 -19.44 19.69 -10.63
N LEU A 802 -19.57 18.56 -11.33
CA LEU A 802 -19.24 18.47 -12.76
C LEU A 802 -20.18 19.34 -13.63
N THR A 803 -21.49 19.24 -13.39
CA THR A 803 -22.55 19.88 -14.18
C THR A 803 -22.59 21.40 -13.97
N HIS A 804 -22.41 21.86 -12.74
CA HIS A 804 -22.58 23.28 -12.38
C HIS A 804 -21.27 24.01 -12.14
N ARG A 805 -20.27 23.39 -11.49
CA ARG A 805 -19.00 24.08 -11.20
C ARG A 805 -17.99 23.92 -12.33
N ILE A 806 -17.49 22.71 -12.59
CA ILE A 806 -16.44 22.43 -13.58
C ILE A 806 -16.83 22.95 -14.97
N THR A 807 -18.06 22.70 -15.41
CA THR A 807 -18.62 23.23 -16.66
C THR A 807 -18.53 24.77 -16.75
N GLN A 808 -18.85 25.49 -15.66
CA GLN A 808 -18.75 26.96 -15.65
C GLN A 808 -17.31 27.47 -15.62
N ILE A 809 -16.35 26.73 -15.04
CA ILE A 809 -14.92 27.09 -15.14
C ILE A 809 -14.47 27.10 -16.61
N ILE A 810 -14.80 26.03 -17.34
CA ILE A 810 -14.40 25.88 -18.75
C ILE A 810 -15.10 26.94 -19.62
N LEU A 811 -16.40 27.19 -19.40
CA LEU A 811 -17.14 28.23 -20.12
C LEU A 811 -16.62 29.64 -19.81
N GLY A 812 -16.24 29.94 -18.55
CA GLY A 812 -15.62 31.21 -18.17
C GLY A 812 -14.27 31.44 -18.87
N LYS A 813 -13.43 30.40 -18.95
CA LYS A 813 -12.18 30.42 -19.74
C LYS A 813 -12.46 30.68 -21.22
N ILE A 814 -13.45 30.01 -21.82
CA ILE A 814 -13.86 30.23 -23.22
C ILE A 814 -14.30 31.70 -23.43
N GLU A 815 -15.21 32.24 -22.61
CA GLU A 815 -15.65 33.64 -22.73
C GLU A 815 -14.49 34.64 -22.53
N HIS A 816 -13.55 34.32 -21.64
CA HIS A 816 -12.36 35.16 -21.43
C HIS A 816 -11.52 35.24 -22.71
N LEU A 817 -11.27 34.11 -23.37
CA LEU A 817 -10.51 34.03 -24.62
C LEU A 817 -11.26 34.71 -25.78
N GLU A 818 -12.52 34.36 -26.01
CA GLU A 818 -13.29 34.84 -27.17
C GLU A 818 -13.72 36.31 -27.04
N THR A 819 -13.97 36.80 -25.82
CA THR A 819 -14.53 38.13 -25.63
C THR A 819 -13.59 39.08 -24.87
N THR A 820 -13.01 38.67 -23.74
CA THR A 820 -12.25 39.57 -22.87
C THR A 820 -10.89 39.95 -23.44
N ILE A 821 -10.13 38.99 -24.01
CA ILE A 821 -8.84 39.32 -24.64
C ILE A 821 -9.05 40.21 -25.89
N PRO A 822 -9.98 39.93 -26.83
CA PRO A 822 -10.27 40.84 -27.94
C PRO A 822 -10.78 42.23 -27.50
N LYS A 823 -11.58 42.33 -26.42
CA LYS A 823 -11.95 43.62 -25.80
C LYS A 823 -10.70 44.36 -25.28
N ARG A 824 -9.73 43.67 -24.66
CA ARG A 824 -8.45 44.24 -24.19
C ARG A 824 -7.54 44.69 -25.36
N ILE A 825 -7.38 43.88 -26.41
CA ILE A 825 -6.60 44.23 -27.61
C ILE A 825 -7.16 45.49 -28.29
N LYS A 826 -8.49 45.64 -28.39
CA LYS A 826 -9.13 46.83 -28.96
C LYS A 826 -8.81 48.11 -28.16
N LYS A 827 -8.71 48.03 -26.82
CA LYS A 827 -8.39 49.16 -25.93
C LYS A 827 -6.92 49.60 -25.94
N LEU A 828 -5.98 48.70 -26.25
CA LEU A 828 -4.54 49.02 -26.26
C LEU A 828 -4.14 49.93 -27.45
N LYS A 829 -3.16 50.82 -27.22
CA LYS A 829 -2.46 51.57 -28.30
C LYS A 829 -1.50 50.64 -29.06
N ALA A 830 -1.04 51.07 -30.25
CA ALA A 830 -0.05 50.33 -31.03
C ALA A 830 1.32 50.27 -30.32
N GLY A 831 2.10 49.21 -30.60
CA GLY A 831 3.39 48.90 -29.97
C GLY A 831 3.44 47.51 -29.33
N VAL A 832 4.64 47.09 -28.94
CA VAL A 832 5.02 45.70 -28.58
C VAL A 832 3.99 44.94 -27.73
N LYS A 833 3.49 45.54 -26.63
CA LYS A 833 2.51 44.88 -25.75
C LYS A 833 1.18 44.52 -26.44
N LYS A 834 0.80 45.22 -27.52
CA LYS A 834 -0.39 44.91 -28.34
C LYS A 834 -0.09 43.86 -29.41
N GLU A 835 1.15 43.74 -29.87
CA GLU A 835 1.58 42.66 -30.77
C GLU A 835 1.69 41.34 -30.01
N GLN A 836 2.39 41.32 -28.87
CA GLN A 836 2.45 40.17 -27.97
C GLN A 836 1.06 39.64 -27.58
N LEU A 837 0.12 40.53 -27.22
CA LEU A 837 -1.24 40.11 -26.87
C LEU A 837 -2.06 39.62 -28.08
N LYS A 838 -1.78 40.08 -29.31
CA LYS A 838 -2.38 39.52 -30.54
C LYS A 838 -1.84 38.11 -30.82
N GLU A 839 -0.55 37.91 -30.65
CA GLU A 839 0.12 36.62 -30.89
C GLU A 839 -0.35 35.57 -29.89
N LEU A 840 -0.38 35.90 -28.59
CA LEU A 840 -0.98 35.06 -27.55
C LEU A 840 -2.47 34.80 -27.83
N ASN A 841 -3.24 35.80 -28.25
CA ASN A 841 -4.65 35.61 -28.63
C ASN A 841 -4.80 34.66 -29.83
N LYS A 842 -3.90 34.72 -30.83
CA LYS A 842 -3.90 33.81 -31.98
C LYS A 842 -3.66 32.37 -31.51
N TYR A 843 -2.61 32.12 -30.74
CA TYR A 843 -2.33 30.81 -30.13
C TYR A 843 -3.52 30.30 -29.29
N ASN A 844 -4.13 31.17 -28.49
CA ASN A 844 -5.29 30.81 -27.67
C ASN A 844 -6.52 30.41 -28.50
N HIS A 845 -6.74 30.99 -29.68
CA HIS A 845 -7.85 30.59 -30.57
C HIS A 845 -7.51 29.37 -31.43
N GLU A 846 -6.24 29.19 -31.83
CA GLU A 846 -5.80 28.09 -32.71
C GLU A 846 -5.50 26.79 -31.95
N VAL A 847 -5.13 26.86 -30.67
CA VAL A 847 -4.69 25.69 -29.86
C VAL A 847 -5.53 25.51 -28.59
N ILE A 848 -5.60 26.52 -27.72
CA ILE A 848 -6.23 26.37 -26.39
C ILE A 848 -7.75 26.24 -26.48
N LEU A 849 -8.42 27.05 -27.31
CA LEU A 849 -9.88 27.02 -27.46
C LEU A 849 -10.40 25.65 -27.98
N PRO A 850 -9.80 25.00 -29.01
CA PRO A 850 -10.10 23.61 -29.36
C PRO A 850 -9.89 22.59 -28.23
N GLN A 851 -8.85 22.77 -27.39
CA GLN A 851 -8.60 21.91 -26.24
C GLN A 851 -9.67 22.08 -25.16
N LEU A 852 -10.05 23.32 -24.81
CA LEU A 852 -11.14 23.62 -23.87
C LEU A 852 -12.47 23.01 -24.31
N THR A 853 -12.83 23.15 -25.58
CA THR A 853 -14.04 22.53 -26.16
C THR A 853 -13.95 21.00 -26.14
N THR A 854 -12.77 20.41 -26.36
CA THR A 854 -12.58 18.95 -26.26
C THR A 854 -12.77 18.46 -24.83
N THR A 855 -12.18 19.16 -23.84
CA THR A 855 -12.37 18.88 -22.41
C THR A 855 -13.83 19.01 -21.99
N LEU A 856 -14.52 20.07 -22.43
CA LEU A 856 -15.95 20.30 -22.16
C LEU A 856 -16.81 19.15 -22.69
N ASN A 857 -16.60 18.76 -23.96
CA ASN A 857 -17.36 17.70 -24.61
C ASN A 857 -17.09 16.34 -23.93
N TYR A 858 -15.84 15.99 -23.60
CA TYR A 858 -15.53 14.76 -22.86
C TYR A 858 -16.19 14.75 -21.46
N ASN A 859 -16.10 15.88 -20.74
CA ASN A 859 -16.72 16.02 -19.43
C ASN A 859 -18.26 15.87 -19.49
N GLN A 860 -18.91 16.40 -20.51
CA GLN A 860 -20.37 16.34 -20.67
C GLN A 860 -20.86 15.02 -21.27
N ASP A 861 -20.23 14.52 -22.34
CA ASP A 861 -20.71 13.34 -23.08
C ASP A 861 -20.29 12.00 -22.48
N TYR A 862 -19.22 11.95 -21.68
CA TYR A 862 -18.75 10.74 -21.02
C TYR A 862 -18.70 10.86 -19.50
N LEU A 863 -17.91 11.79 -18.96
CA LEU A 863 -17.59 11.78 -17.52
C LEU A 863 -18.83 12.01 -16.65
N THR A 864 -19.60 13.07 -16.94
CA THR A 864 -20.80 13.43 -16.16
C THR A 864 -21.91 12.37 -16.35
N LYS A 865 -22.12 11.88 -17.58
CA LYS A 865 -23.12 10.83 -17.85
C LYS A 865 -22.80 9.51 -17.16
N SER A 866 -21.53 9.11 -17.05
CA SER A 866 -21.17 7.86 -16.36
C SER A 866 -21.53 7.90 -14.87
N TYR A 867 -21.27 9.02 -14.18
CA TYR A 867 -21.69 9.20 -12.78
C TYR A 867 -23.21 9.40 -12.64
N GLN A 868 -23.88 10.12 -13.54
CA GLN A 868 -25.35 10.22 -13.55
C GLN A 868 -26.02 8.85 -13.72
N THR A 869 -25.51 8.01 -14.62
CA THR A 869 -26.05 6.66 -14.85
C THR A 869 -25.80 5.75 -13.66
N LEU A 870 -24.63 5.87 -13.01
CA LEU A 870 -24.34 5.18 -11.74
C LEU A 870 -25.30 5.62 -10.64
N GLN A 871 -25.67 6.91 -10.58
CA GLN A 871 -26.63 7.41 -9.61
C GLN A 871 -28.01 6.77 -9.76
N ILE A 872 -28.52 6.70 -11.00
CA ILE A 872 -29.81 6.06 -11.30
C ILE A 872 -29.75 4.57 -10.92
N LEU A 873 -28.62 3.90 -11.12
CA LEU A 873 -28.42 2.49 -10.75
C LEU A 873 -28.38 2.27 -9.23
N LEU A 874 -27.74 3.16 -8.47
CA LEU A 874 -27.79 3.13 -7.00
C LEU A 874 -29.22 3.41 -6.49
N ARG A 875 -29.96 4.34 -7.11
CA ARG A 875 -31.38 4.63 -6.79
C ARG A 875 -32.31 3.47 -7.10
N ALA A 876 -32.14 2.78 -8.22
CA ALA A 876 -32.83 1.52 -8.51
C ALA A 876 -32.53 0.46 -7.44
N THR A 877 -31.25 0.29 -7.09
CA THR A 877 -30.82 -0.66 -6.07
C THR A 877 -31.43 -0.34 -4.69
N MET A 878 -31.53 0.94 -4.31
CA MET A 878 -32.26 1.36 -3.10
C MET A 878 -33.75 1.03 -3.15
N LYS A 879 -34.42 1.25 -4.29
CA LYS A 879 -35.84 0.89 -4.46
C LYS A 879 -36.06 -0.61 -4.27
N TYR A 880 -35.20 -1.45 -4.85
CA TYR A 880 -35.24 -2.90 -4.66
C TYR A 880 -34.97 -3.33 -3.21
N LEU A 881 -33.91 -2.80 -2.58
CA LEU A 881 -33.59 -3.05 -1.17
C LEU A 881 -34.74 -2.66 -0.24
N ALA A 882 -35.39 -1.51 -0.48
CA ALA A 882 -36.56 -1.09 0.29
C ALA A 882 -37.74 -2.06 0.16
N VAL A 883 -37.92 -2.73 -0.99
CA VAL A 883 -38.95 -3.78 -1.16
C VAL A 883 -38.58 -5.04 -0.38
N LEU A 884 -37.30 -5.44 -0.36
CA LEU A 884 -36.84 -6.56 0.48
C LEU A 884 -37.10 -6.31 1.98
N SER A 885 -36.95 -5.06 2.44
CA SER A 885 -37.27 -4.64 3.80
C SER A 885 -38.78 -4.61 4.08
N LYS A 886 -39.60 -4.09 3.15
CA LYS A 886 -41.08 -4.13 3.23
C LYS A 886 -41.68 -5.54 3.16
N LEU A 887 -40.89 -6.53 2.72
CA LEU A 887 -41.24 -7.96 2.74
C LEU A 887 -40.60 -8.71 3.93
N GLU A 888 -39.97 -8.01 4.86
CA GLU A 888 -39.33 -8.56 6.06
C GLU A 888 -38.26 -9.64 5.78
N LEU A 889 -37.66 -9.63 4.58
CA LEU A 889 -36.56 -10.53 4.18
C LEU A 889 -35.19 -10.08 4.71
N VAL A 890 -35.11 -8.80 5.11
CA VAL A 890 -34.01 -8.13 5.80
C VAL A 890 -34.63 -6.96 6.59
N ASP A 891 -33.99 -6.53 7.67
CA ASP A 891 -34.40 -5.31 8.38
C ASP A 891 -33.17 -4.43 8.62
N PHE A 892 -33.08 -3.32 7.90
CA PHE A 892 -31.96 -2.39 8.03
C PHE A 892 -32.02 -1.58 9.34
N THR A 893 -33.18 -1.48 9.98
CA THR A 893 -33.38 -0.77 11.25
C THR A 893 -32.94 -1.59 12.48
N LYS A 894 -32.63 -2.87 12.28
CA LYS A 894 -32.05 -3.75 13.30
C LYS A 894 -30.60 -4.09 12.95
N GLY A 895 -29.70 -3.81 13.88
CA GLY A 895 -28.33 -4.35 13.84
C GLY A 895 -28.29 -5.85 14.18
N PRO A 896 -27.09 -6.44 14.35
CA PRO A 896 -26.92 -7.82 14.77
C PRO A 896 -27.69 -8.16 16.06
N GLY A 897 -28.27 -9.37 16.13
CA GLY A 897 -29.19 -9.74 17.21
C GLY A 897 -28.60 -9.73 18.63
N ASN A 898 -27.29 -9.92 18.76
CA ASN A 898 -26.56 -9.92 20.04
C ASN A 898 -25.68 -8.65 20.19
N ASN A 899 -26.25 -7.48 19.91
CA ASN A 899 -25.54 -6.20 19.97
C ASN A 899 -25.24 -5.75 21.41
N LEU A 900 -23.97 -5.39 21.66
CA LEU A 900 -23.53 -4.68 22.88
C LEU A 900 -23.56 -3.14 22.72
N THR A 901 -24.14 -2.62 21.62
CA THR A 901 -24.10 -1.19 21.28
C THR A 901 -25.29 -0.78 20.41
N SER A 902 -25.53 0.54 20.27
CA SER A 902 -26.63 1.10 19.49
C SER A 902 -26.36 1.06 17.97
N LEU A 903 -27.43 1.10 17.16
CA LEU A 903 -27.30 1.25 15.70
C LEU A 903 -26.64 2.58 15.31
N GLU A 904 -26.79 3.62 16.13
CA GLU A 904 -26.10 4.90 15.97
C GLU A 904 -24.57 4.76 16.10
N HIS A 905 -24.08 4.04 17.12
CA HIS A 905 -22.65 3.77 17.25
C HIS A 905 -22.13 2.90 16.09
N LEU A 906 -22.92 1.95 15.58
CA LEU A 906 -22.56 1.18 14.38
C LEU A 906 -22.50 2.06 13.13
N TYR A 907 -23.43 3.00 12.97
CA TYR A 907 -23.42 3.99 11.88
C TYR A 907 -22.16 4.85 11.89
N TYR A 908 -21.82 5.47 13.03
CA TYR A 908 -20.62 6.31 13.14
C TYR A 908 -19.33 5.50 13.07
N LEU A 909 -19.31 4.24 13.53
CA LEU A 909 -18.16 3.34 13.35
C LEU A 909 -17.96 2.99 11.87
N ARG A 910 -19.03 2.62 11.15
CA ARG A 910 -18.98 2.29 9.72
C ARG A 910 -18.52 3.47 8.88
N LEU A 911 -19.08 4.67 9.14
CA LEU A 911 -18.79 5.87 8.37
C LEU A 911 -17.62 6.72 8.94
N LYS A 912 -16.89 6.21 9.93
CA LYS A 912 -15.70 6.86 10.52
C LYS A 912 -14.65 7.33 9.49
N PRO A 913 -14.36 6.63 8.37
CA PRO A 913 -13.42 7.12 7.36
C PRO A 913 -13.80 8.46 6.71
N TRP A 914 -15.08 8.84 6.76
CA TRP A 914 -15.59 10.08 6.17
C TRP A 914 -15.96 11.15 7.21
N SER A 915 -15.93 10.83 8.51
CA SER A 915 -16.49 11.70 9.57
C SER A 915 -15.68 12.96 9.89
N SER A 916 -14.45 13.08 9.36
CA SER A 916 -13.60 14.27 9.50
C SER A 916 -13.56 15.15 8.25
N ILE A 917 -14.30 14.80 7.19
CA ILE A 917 -14.26 15.50 5.90
C ILE A 917 -15.17 16.72 5.98
N GLY A 918 -14.63 17.91 5.71
CA GLY A 918 -15.37 19.16 5.87
C GLY A 918 -16.53 19.36 4.88
N VAL A 919 -16.31 19.00 3.61
CA VAL A 919 -17.29 19.17 2.51
C VAL A 919 -17.24 17.94 1.59
N PRO A 920 -18.37 17.32 1.21
CA PRO A 920 -19.74 17.61 1.61
C PRO A 920 -19.98 17.25 3.09
N ASN A 921 -20.93 17.95 3.71
CA ASN A 921 -21.24 17.82 5.13
C ASN A 921 -21.54 16.36 5.50
N PHE A 922 -20.81 15.81 6.46
CA PHE A 922 -21.04 14.45 6.94
C PHE A 922 -22.49 14.26 7.46
N PRO A 923 -23.29 13.32 6.91
CA PRO A 923 -24.67 13.14 7.36
C PRO A 923 -24.76 12.60 8.78
N THR A 924 -25.65 13.18 9.60
CA THR A 924 -25.92 12.67 10.96
C THR A 924 -26.75 11.39 10.93
N TYR A 925 -26.67 10.60 12.01
CA TYR A 925 -27.50 9.39 12.15
C TYR A 925 -29.00 9.72 12.05
N GLU A 926 -29.47 10.85 12.58
CA GLU A 926 -30.86 11.29 12.42
C GLU A 926 -31.30 11.43 10.95
N ASN A 927 -30.41 11.92 10.07
CA ASN A 927 -30.72 12.12 8.67
C ASN A 927 -30.86 10.78 7.95
N TYR A 928 -30.02 9.80 8.29
CA TYR A 928 -30.18 8.43 7.85
C TYR A 928 -31.43 7.77 8.44
N GLN A 929 -31.75 8.01 9.72
CA GLN A 929 -32.91 7.45 10.41
C GLN A 929 -34.24 7.86 9.74
N LYS A 930 -34.35 9.11 9.29
CA LYS A 930 -35.53 9.63 8.55
C LYS A 930 -35.76 8.91 7.21
N ILE A 931 -34.72 8.30 6.63
CA ILE A 931 -34.76 7.62 5.33
C ILE A 931 -34.93 6.10 5.52
N ILE A 932 -34.16 5.49 6.42
CA ILE A 932 -34.21 4.04 6.69
C ILE A 932 -35.58 3.58 7.21
N THR A 933 -36.28 4.42 7.99
CA THR A 933 -37.64 4.14 8.47
C THR A 933 -38.66 4.03 7.34
N GLY A 934 -38.43 4.70 6.20
CA GLY A 934 -39.25 4.55 4.99
C GLY A 934 -39.14 3.16 4.33
N THR A 935 -38.16 2.33 4.73
CA THR A 935 -38.00 0.95 4.24
C THR A 935 -38.85 -0.07 5.00
N LEU A 936 -39.40 0.28 6.18
CA LEU A 936 -40.22 -0.63 6.97
C LEU A 936 -41.57 -0.94 6.29
N PRO A 937 -42.21 -2.10 6.54
CA PRO A 937 -43.54 -2.42 6.03
C PRO A 937 -44.59 -1.35 6.38
N GLU A 938 -45.54 -1.12 5.47
CA GLU A 938 -46.72 -0.27 5.78
C GLU A 938 -47.65 -0.96 6.78
N SER A 939 -48.46 -0.18 7.51
CA SER A 939 -49.34 -0.66 8.59
C SER A 939 -50.45 -1.63 8.17
N ASP A 940 -50.74 -1.76 6.87
CA ASP A 940 -51.69 -2.75 6.34
C ASP A 940 -51.16 -3.39 5.03
N ASN A 941 -51.53 -4.65 4.81
CA ASN A 941 -51.04 -5.45 3.68
C ASN A 941 -51.37 -4.85 2.30
N ARG A 942 -52.49 -4.11 2.15
CA ARG A 942 -52.89 -3.53 0.86
C ARG A 942 -52.06 -2.28 0.54
N SER A 943 -51.80 -1.43 1.53
CA SER A 943 -50.88 -0.30 1.39
C SER A 943 -49.45 -0.79 1.14
N ASN A 944 -49.01 -1.82 1.86
CA ASN A 944 -47.68 -2.42 1.68
C ASN A 944 -47.53 -3.03 0.28
N LEU A 945 -48.52 -3.81 -0.18
CA LEU A 945 -48.57 -4.34 -1.55
C LEU A 945 -48.47 -3.24 -2.61
N PHE A 946 -49.26 -2.16 -2.47
CA PHE A 946 -49.21 -1.05 -3.41
C PHE A 946 -47.82 -0.40 -3.44
N ARG A 947 -47.24 -0.11 -2.27
CA ARG A 947 -45.92 0.51 -2.16
C ARG A 947 -44.79 -0.39 -2.69
N CYS A 948 -44.86 -1.70 -2.46
CA CYS A 948 -43.92 -2.66 -3.04
C CYS A 948 -44.00 -2.68 -4.58
N LEU A 949 -45.21 -2.70 -5.15
CA LEU A 949 -45.40 -2.69 -6.60
C LEU A 949 -44.96 -1.36 -7.23
N GLU A 950 -45.23 -0.22 -6.58
CA GLU A 950 -44.76 1.10 -6.99
C GLU A 950 -43.22 1.17 -7.01
N LEU A 951 -42.56 0.70 -5.94
CA LEU A 951 -41.10 0.68 -5.84
C LEU A 951 -40.45 -0.26 -6.87
N LEU A 952 -41.02 -1.45 -7.13
CA LEU A 952 -40.50 -2.35 -8.17
C LEU A 952 -40.72 -1.80 -9.58
N ALA A 953 -41.87 -1.19 -9.88
CA ALA A 953 -42.12 -0.54 -11.16
C ALA A 953 -41.16 0.64 -11.37
N GLY A 954 -40.99 1.49 -10.35
CA GLY A 954 -40.05 2.59 -10.35
C GLY A 954 -38.58 2.15 -10.37
N SER A 955 -38.25 0.96 -9.86
CA SER A 955 -36.90 0.38 -9.98
C SER A 955 -36.65 -0.13 -11.39
N LYS A 956 -37.65 -0.76 -12.02
CA LYS A 956 -37.53 -1.28 -13.39
C LYS A 956 -37.43 -0.17 -14.43
N GLY A 957 -38.13 0.95 -14.23
CA GLY A 957 -37.97 2.17 -15.02
C GLY A 957 -36.53 2.66 -15.01
N ASP A 958 -35.99 2.95 -13.82
CA ASP A 958 -34.60 3.37 -13.62
C ASP A 958 -33.59 2.41 -14.29
N LEU A 959 -33.76 1.09 -14.17
CA LEU A 959 -32.85 0.12 -14.80
C LEU A 959 -32.94 0.10 -16.33
N SER A 960 -34.14 0.30 -16.90
CA SER A 960 -34.34 0.44 -18.34
C SER A 960 -33.67 1.71 -18.88
N ASP A 961 -33.70 2.79 -18.11
CA ASP A 961 -32.96 4.02 -18.41
C ASP A 961 -31.44 3.81 -18.28
N CYS A 962 -30.96 3.23 -17.18
CA CYS A 962 -29.54 2.89 -16.99
C CYS A 962 -28.97 2.07 -18.15
N LYS A 963 -29.72 1.05 -18.61
CA LYS A 963 -29.30 0.18 -19.71
C LYS A 963 -29.09 0.98 -21.00
N ARG A 964 -30.04 1.83 -21.36
CA ARG A 964 -29.93 2.72 -22.54
C ARG A 964 -28.75 3.68 -22.43
N GLU A 965 -28.55 4.33 -21.29
CA GLU A 965 -27.46 5.31 -21.14
C GLU A 965 -26.08 4.62 -21.11
N TYR A 966 -25.93 3.43 -20.50
CA TYR A 966 -24.68 2.66 -20.57
C TYR A 966 -24.40 2.09 -21.96
N GLU A 967 -25.42 1.66 -22.72
CA GLU A 967 -25.28 1.32 -24.14
C GLU A 967 -24.84 2.55 -24.96
N GLY A 968 -25.35 3.74 -24.62
CA GLY A 968 -24.91 5.02 -25.18
C GLY A 968 -23.44 5.36 -24.86
N ILE A 969 -23.00 5.13 -23.62
CA ILE A 969 -21.62 5.32 -23.15
C ILE A 969 -20.66 4.34 -23.84
N LEU A 970 -21.02 3.05 -23.96
CA LEU A 970 -20.27 2.09 -24.76
C LEU A 970 -20.21 2.54 -26.23
N GLY A 971 -21.31 3.04 -26.78
CA GLY A 971 -21.34 3.65 -28.10
C GLY A 971 -20.45 4.89 -28.25
N TYR A 972 -20.20 5.67 -27.19
CA TYR A 972 -19.21 6.74 -27.20
C TYR A 972 -17.79 6.17 -27.24
N ILE A 973 -17.47 5.24 -26.33
CA ILE A 973 -16.16 4.56 -26.23
C ILE A 973 -15.76 3.93 -27.58
N TYR A 974 -16.64 3.19 -28.26
CA TYR A 974 -16.32 2.55 -29.55
C TYR A 974 -16.13 3.52 -30.73
N ARG A 975 -16.42 4.81 -30.56
CA ARG A 975 -16.24 5.84 -31.60
C ARG A 975 -15.11 6.82 -31.28
N ASP A 976 -14.57 6.81 -30.06
CA ASP A 976 -13.53 7.73 -29.62
C ASP A 976 -12.15 7.06 -29.57
N SER A 977 -11.20 7.63 -30.30
CA SER A 977 -9.80 7.17 -30.40
C SER A 977 -8.80 8.14 -29.77
N LYS A 978 -9.26 9.06 -28.90
CA LYS A 978 -8.47 10.15 -28.30
C LYS A 978 -8.39 10.06 -26.78
N HIS A 979 -9.43 9.52 -26.15
CA HIS A 979 -9.63 9.54 -24.70
C HIS A 979 -9.49 8.16 -24.05
N PHE A 980 -9.54 7.09 -24.83
CA PHE A 980 -9.33 5.70 -24.40
C PHE A 980 -8.14 5.08 -25.14
N ILE A 981 -7.44 4.14 -24.51
CA ILE A 981 -6.34 3.40 -25.16
C ILE A 981 -6.88 2.24 -26.00
N ASN A 982 -6.05 1.72 -26.92
CA ASN A 982 -6.41 0.51 -27.65
C ASN A 982 -6.54 -0.67 -26.70
N ASP A 983 -7.46 -1.58 -27.00
CA ASP A 983 -7.82 -2.75 -26.20
C ASP A 983 -8.17 -2.43 -24.72
N SER A 984 -8.65 -1.20 -24.43
CA SER A 984 -9.00 -0.82 -23.06
C SER A 984 -10.14 -1.65 -22.47
N LYS A 985 -9.88 -2.19 -21.28
CA LYS A 985 -10.86 -2.90 -20.43
C LYS A 985 -12.03 -2.04 -19.95
N VAL A 986 -12.08 -0.73 -20.21
CA VAL A 986 -13.25 0.13 -19.92
C VAL A 986 -14.55 -0.41 -20.55
N SER A 987 -14.45 -1.08 -21.70
CA SER A 987 -15.58 -1.79 -22.32
C SER A 987 -16.04 -3.01 -21.53
N GLU A 988 -15.12 -3.73 -20.89
CA GLU A 988 -15.42 -4.91 -20.06
C GLU A 988 -16.13 -4.49 -18.78
N TRP A 989 -15.65 -3.42 -18.13
CA TRP A 989 -16.22 -2.77 -16.96
C TRP A 989 -17.70 -2.42 -17.15
N TYR A 990 -18.06 -1.63 -18.18
CA TYR A 990 -19.47 -1.28 -18.43
C TYR A 990 -20.32 -2.48 -18.86
N ARG A 991 -19.76 -3.51 -19.51
CA ARG A 991 -20.48 -4.76 -19.79
C ARG A 991 -20.79 -5.56 -18.52
N GLN A 992 -19.91 -5.56 -17.52
CA GLN A 992 -20.21 -6.17 -16.21
C GLN A 992 -21.30 -5.39 -15.45
N ILE A 993 -21.32 -4.06 -15.55
CA ILE A 993 -22.41 -3.24 -15.01
C ILE A 993 -23.75 -3.61 -15.69
N LEU A 994 -23.77 -3.69 -17.02
CA LEU A 994 -24.96 -4.15 -17.77
C LEU A 994 -25.40 -5.57 -17.38
N SER A 995 -24.47 -6.50 -17.20
CA SER A 995 -24.78 -7.86 -16.71
C SER A 995 -25.33 -7.86 -15.27
N SER A 996 -24.85 -6.95 -14.42
CA SER A 996 -25.38 -6.75 -13.06
C SER A 996 -26.80 -6.17 -13.08
N ILE A 997 -27.10 -5.27 -14.03
CA ILE A 997 -28.47 -4.78 -14.30
C ILE A 997 -29.37 -5.94 -14.75
N ASP A 998 -28.90 -6.79 -15.67
CA ASP A 998 -29.68 -7.93 -16.17
C ASP A 998 -29.96 -8.98 -15.07
N VAL A 999 -29.06 -9.17 -14.11
CA VAL A 999 -29.31 -9.99 -12.91
C VAL A 999 -30.34 -9.32 -11.98
N LEU A 1000 -30.21 -8.01 -11.73
CA LEU A 1000 -31.14 -7.27 -10.88
C LEU A 1000 -32.56 -7.19 -11.48
N GLU A 1001 -32.70 -7.07 -12.80
CA GLU A 1001 -34.00 -7.18 -13.50
C GLU A 1001 -34.63 -8.58 -13.35
N GLN A 1002 -33.82 -9.65 -13.35
CA GLN A 1002 -34.30 -11.01 -13.11
C GLN A 1002 -34.78 -11.20 -11.67
N ASP A 1003 -34.02 -10.73 -10.68
CA ASP A 1003 -34.39 -10.77 -9.26
C ASP A 1003 -35.65 -9.91 -8.97
N ILE A 1004 -35.76 -8.72 -9.56
CA ILE A 1004 -36.99 -7.89 -9.55
C ILE A 1004 -38.16 -8.63 -10.21
N GLY A 1005 -37.93 -9.26 -11.35
CA GLY A 1005 -38.94 -10.02 -12.10
C GLY A 1005 -39.42 -11.29 -11.40
N PHE A 1006 -38.56 -11.92 -10.60
CA PHE A 1006 -38.92 -13.00 -9.68
C PHE A 1006 -39.75 -12.47 -8.50
N LEU A 1007 -39.26 -11.43 -7.81
CA LEU A 1007 -39.93 -10.87 -6.64
C LEU A 1007 -41.32 -10.31 -6.97
N SER A 1008 -41.48 -9.70 -8.15
CA SER A 1008 -42.78 -9.24 -8.67
C SER A 1008 -43.81 -10.37 -8.81
N LYS A 1009 -43.37 -11.58 -9.24
CA LYS A 1009 -44.24 -12.76 -9.34
C LYS A 1009 -44.60 -13.30 -7.95
N LEU A 1010 -43.62 -13.36 -7.05
CA LEU A 1010 -43.80 -13.86 -5.68
C LEU A 1010 -44.77 -12.97 -4.87
N ILE A 1011 -44.66 -11.65 -5.00
CA ILE A 1011 -45.62 -10.66 -4.48
C ILE A 1011 -47.01 -10.89 -5.10
N SER A 1012 -47.10 -11.10 -6.42
CA SER A 1012 -48.38 -11.31 -7.10
C SER A 1012 -49.09 -12.59 -6.66
N GLN A 1013 -48.34 -13.63 -6.30
CA GLN A 1013 -48.85 -14.89 -5.74
C GLN A 1013 -49.33 -14.74 -4.30
N ASN A 1014 -48.65 -13.91 -3.50
CA ASN A 1014 -48.94 -13.69 -2.07
C ASN A 1014 -49.67 -12.36 -1.78
N LYS A 1015 -50.30 -11.76 -2.79
CA LYS A 1015 -50.97 -10.45 -2.71
C LYS A 1015 -51.92 -10.27 -1.51
N ASP A 1016 -52.57 -11.35 -1.07
CA ASP A 1016 -53.58 -11.34 -0.02
C ASP A 1016 -52.97 -11.41 1.40
N ASP A 1017 -51.71 -11.84 1.53
CA ASP A 1017 -50.91 -11.89 2.77
C ASP A 1017 -49.41 -12.00 2.42
N LEU A 1018 -48.70 -10.88 2.41
CA LEU A 1018 -47.27 -10.82 2.09
C LEU A 1018 -46.39 -11.41 3.21
N SER A 1019 -46.92 -11.59 4.43
CA SER A 1019 -46.17 -12.13 5.58
C SER A 1019 -45.81 -13.62 5.45
N LYS A 1020 -46.18 -14.27 4.34
CA LYS A 1020 -45.72 -15.62 4.00
C LYS A 1020 -44.32 -15.62 3.40
N ILE A 1021 -43.93 -14.53 2.75
CA ILE A 1021 -42.69 -14.47 1.97
C ILE A 1021 -41.45 -14.64 2.86
N ASN A 1022 -41.35 -13.98 4.01
CA ASN A 1022 -40.23 -14.17 4.94
C ASN A 1022 -40.25 -15.50 5.72
N LYS A 1023 -41.38 -16.23 5.71
CA LYS A 1023 -41.49 -17.58 6.28
C LYS A 1023 -40.99 -18.64 5.30
N GLU A 1024 -41.32 -18.49 4.02
CA GLU A 1024 -41.00 -19.44 2.95
C GLU A 1024 -39.68 -19.13 2.21
N TYR A 1025 -39.15 -17.90 2.31
CA TYR A 1025 -37.96 -17.43 1.60
C TYR A 1025 -37.01 -16.64 2.52
N LYS A 1026 -35.77 -16.47 2.07
CA LYS A 1026 -34.73 -15.63 2.67
C LYS A 1026 -33.93 -14.89 1.60
N LEU A 1027 -33.32 -13.78 1.99
CA LEU A 1027 -32.33 -13.09 1.16
C LEU A 1027 -30.99 -13.85 1.18
N LYS A 1028 -30.43 -14.14 -0.01
CA LYS A 1028 -29.05 -14.57 -0.19
C LYS A 1028 -28.25 -13.41 -0.79
N ILE A 1029 -27.10 -13.13 -0.19
CA ILE A 1029 -26.16 -12.11 -0.66
C ILE A 1029 -24.90 -12.85 -1.14
N ASP A 1030 -24.52 -12.61 -2.38
CA ASP A 1030 -23.31 -13.15 -3.03
C ASP A 1030 -22.50 -11.99 -3.64
N LYS A 1031 -21.25 -12.23 -4.04
CA LYS A 1031 -20.50 -11.28 -4.87
C LYS A 1031 -21.25 -10.97 -6.17
N GLY A 1032 -21.16 -9.71 -6.61
CA GLY A 1032 -21.75 -9.23 -7.85
C GLY A 1032 -21.06 -9.76 -9.10
N VAL A 1033 -21.67 -9.51 -10.27
CA VAL A 1033 -20.97 -9.61 -11.55
C VAL A 1033 -20.05 -8.39 -11.77
N HIS A 1034 -20.37 -7.27 -11.13
CA HIS A 1034 -19.55 -6.06 -11.09
C HIS A 1034 -19.30 -5.64 -9.64
N ARG A 1035 -18.06 -5.22 -9.33
CA ARG A 1035 -17.58 -5.01 -7.95
C ARG A 1035 -18.38 -4.04 -7.08
N TYR A 1036 -19.05 -3.06 -7.66
CA TYR A 1036 -19.83 -2.05 -6.93
C TYR A 1036 -21.23 -2.50 -6.50
N ILE A 1037 -21.74 -3.65 -6.96
CA ILE A 1037 -23.15 -4.05 -6.77
C ILE A 1037 -23.20 -5.52 -6.33
N PRO A 1038 -23.55 -5.83 -5.07
CA PRO A 1038 -23.68 -7.21 -4.62
C PRO A 1038 -24.85 -7.90 -5.33
N LYS A 1039 -24.81 -9.23 -5.43
CA LYS A 1039 -25.94 -10.02 -5.92
C LYS A 1039 -26.91 -10.28 -4.76
N LEU A 1040 -28.20 -10.00 -4.98
CA LEU A 1040 -29.22 -9.87 -3.92
C LEU A 1040 -30.44 -10.76 -4.20
N SER A 1041 -30.23 -12.07 -4.34
CA SER A 1041 -31.27 -12.99 -4.80
C SER A 1041 -32.13 -13.56 -3.65
N VAL A 1042 -33.44 -13.62 -3.87
CA VAL A 1042 -34.40 -14.20 -2.90
C VAL A 1042 -34.56 -15.70 -3.16
N VAL A 1043 -34.21 -16.53 -2.18
CA VAL A 1043 -34.17 -17.99 -2.31
C VAL A 1043 -35.11 -18.67 -1.31
N PRO A 1044 -35.69 -19.85 -1.62
CA PRO A 1044 -36.51 -20.59 -0.67
C PRO A 1044 -35.76 -20.94 0.62
N ASN A 1045 -36.50 -21.00 1.72
CA ASN A 1045 -36.05 -21.59 2.97
C ASN A 1045 -36.00 -23.11 2.83
N LEU A 1046 -34.92 -23.62 2.23
CA LEU A 1046 -34.55 -25.02 2.29
C LEU A 1046 -34.39 -25.43 3.76
N SER A 1047 -35.40 -26.14 4.26
CA SER A 1047 -35.48 -26.70 5.61
C SER A 1047 -35.29 -28.22 5.57
N GLN A 1048 -34.06 -28.62 5.21
CA GLN A 1048 -33.47 -29.95 5.43
C GLN A 1048 -31.97 -29.78 5.65
#